data_AF-A0A1Y0FYF3-F1
#
_entry.id   AF-A0A1Y0FYF3-F1
#
_cell.length_a   1.000
_cell.length_b   1.000
_cell.length_c   1.000
_cell.angle_alpha   90.00
_cell.angle_beta   90.00
_cell.angle_gamma   90.00
#
_symmetry.space_group_name_H-M   'P 1'
#
loop_
_entity.id
_entity.type
_entity.pdbx_description
1 polymer ?
#
loop_
_entity_poly.entity_id
_entity_poly.type
_entity_poly.pdbx_seq_one_letter_code
_entity_poly.pdbx_strand_id
1 'polypeptide(L)'
;MKITQLALLVAMGSTLAACGGGGSGGSSNDPSPTPSSSSTSSSNSVASSSAVVSSSSAISSSQNNSSAPASASSSSDANPNACEKINTVQGFASLNGGTTGGADTGAGNHVVVATTGAEISAALTNATYTDLPLTIYVDGQMTWENSNSAPIRVRRDNVSIIGRNAGEFYGVGIEVSHGASNVIIRNLKMHEVPQSRGSGDIISLNGQDGPVRNIWIDHNELYNSLVAPGCTTETCHKDYHDELVSGRADVSDVTISYNYLHDSWKTSLWGSSDTGEEGDADRRITFHNNYWYKVNSRLPLFRFGEAHIFNNYYHQVDGSGINSRMGAVMRIDGNYFDTVKNPIVSIDSAELGFWTVADNVFENVTTSSGSCATDSPPCYNAHEISTIEGHTPAYEYELMAAADVKAHVSENAGAYKINACLGFDEISSSSSSASSSVMPEGPAAWNVYNADALPGTAGSVSLANGGSTEFSIGGGNSDYAAFTLDSGVVHFDTSVGSIVHHASVNEVVNSDGTYPKYFTLLAGVTGNADALRGLEIEVAMADAGETGSRVKMLIRPEQGGVQLEQANSGDSVASYQSPGTAIDMDVFRVYHLTIALTSDTVGSVNVYAEGSETPMPNLSLSDVTMRPASGTGSNYVRIGDGGSSDYKSSIDWLIWSDEAVYTPAQLKGLLPDGLGQITGYAAD
;
A
#
# COMPACT_ATOMS: atom_id res chain seq x y z
N MET A 1 62.12 4.54 16.52
CA MET A 1 61.35 4.22 15.30
C MET A 1 60.36 3.12 15.68
N LYS A 2 59.05 3.38 15.59
CA LYS A 2 57.95 2.60 16.21
C LYS A 2 58.10 2.38 17.73
N ILE A 3 57.20 2.98 18.51
CA ILE A 3 57.04 2.71 19.95
C ILE A 3 55.65 2.09 20.11
N THR A 4 55.57 0.93 20.75
CA THR A 4 54.32 0.25 21.09
C THR A 4 53.71 0.83 22.37
N GLN A 5 52.37 0.72 22.50
CA GLN A 5 51.62 1.36 23.57
C GLN A 5 51.87 0.75 24.95
N LEU A 6 51.64 1.58 25.97
CA LEU A 6 51.85 1.26 27.38
C LEU A 6 50.56 0.73 28.02
N ALA A 7 50.65 -0.35 28.79
CA ALA A 7 49.62 -0.76 29.73
C ALA A 7 50.01 -0.31 31.15
N LEU A 8 49.03 0.01 32.00
CA LEU A 8 49.25 0.24 33.43
C LEU A 8 48.14 -0.44 34.24
N LEU A 9 48.54 -1.22 35.25
CA LEU A 9 47.66 -2.06 36.06
C LEU A 9 48.17 -2.10 37.50
N VAL A 10 47.44 -1.53 38.46
CA VAL A 10 47.71 -1.57 39.90
C VAL A 10 46.37 -1.41 40.66
N ALA A 11 46.08 -1.99 41.82
CA ALA A 11 46.30 -3.33 42.41
C ALA A 11 45.64 -3.37 43.81
N MET A 12 45.63 -4.54 44.46
CA MET A 12 45.21 -4.80 45.85
C MET A 12 43.68 -4.78 46.10
N GLY A 13 43.12 -5.55 47.05
CA GLY A 13 43.73 -6.47 48.02
C GLY A 13 42.86 -7.72 48.30
N SER A 14 43.35 -8.65 49.12
CA SER A 14 42.86 -10.04 49.20
C SER A 14 42.64 -10.55 50.63
N THR A 15 41.70 -11.49 50.82
CA THR A 15 41.83 -12.57 51.82
C THR A 15 41.01 -13.84 51.50
N LEU A 16 41.66 -14.96 51.83
CA LEU A 16 41.33 -16.38 51.70
C LEU A 16 40.05 -16.85 52.41
N ALA A 17 39.45 -17.93 51.88
CA ALA A 17 39.29 -19.22 52.58
C ALA A 17 39.00 -20.35 51.56
N ALA A 18 39.32 -21.62 51.86
CA ALA A 18 39.15 -22.73 50.91
C ALA A 18 38.87 -24.09 51.56
N CYS A 19 38.06 -24.92 50.88
CA CYS A 19 37.96 -26.39 50.92
C CYS A 19 37.04 -26.85 49.75
N GLY A 20 37.19 -28.04 49.14
CA GLY A 20 38.23 -29.05 49.38
C GLY A 20 37.96 -30.46 48.82
N GLY A 21 37.74 -30.62 47.49
CA GLY A 21 37.84 -31.91 46.77
C GLY A 21 36.69 -32.93 46.93
N GLY A 22 36.64 -34.03 46.16
CA GLY A 22 37.45 -34.37 44.98
C GLY A 22 37.60 -35.89 44.71
N GLY A 23 37.42 -36.33 43.46
CA GLY A 23 37.54 -37.75 43.01
C GLY A 23 36.18 -38.47 42.90
N SER A 24 35.75 -39.12 41.80
CA SER A 24 36.35 -39.79 40.62
C SER A 24 36.56 -41.31 40.78
N GLY A 25 36.09 -42.07 39.77
CA GLY A 25 36.08 -43.54 39.71
C GLY A 25 34.74 -44.07 39.18
N GLY A 26 34.73 -45.10 38.32
CA GLY A 26 33.50 -45.61 37.72
C GLY A 26 33.65 -46.95 37.00
N SER A 27 32.75 -47.21 36.03
CA SER A 27 32.63 -48.40 35.15
C SER A 27 31.67 -49.53 35.59
N SER A 28 30.70 -49.79 34.71
CA SER A 28 30.15 -51.10 34.30
C SER A 28 29.69 -52.13 35.36
N ASN A 29 28.37 -52.42 35.40
CA ASN A 29 27.80 -53.65 34.80
C ASN A 29 26.26 -53.75 34.98
N ASP A 30 25.59 -54.26 33.94
CA ASP A 30 24.24 -54.90 33.99
C ASP A 30 24.44 -56.40 34.37
N PRO A 31 23.46 -57.17 34.91
CA PRO A 31 22.16 -57.42 34.28
C PRO A 31 20.92 -57.51 35.21
N SER A 32 19.73 -57.55 34.61
CA SER A 32 18.44 -57.97 35.23
C SER A 32 18.41 -59.48 35.56
N PRO A 33 17.56 -59.99 36.51
CA PRO A 33 16.13 -60.26 36.22
C PRO A 33 15.12 -60.16 37.42
N THR A 34 13.83 -60.41 37.13
CA THR A 34 12.66 -60.41 38.05
C THR A 34 12.50 -61.73 38.85
N PRO A 35 11.62 -61.80 39.90
CA PRO A 35 10.23 -62.29 39.68
C PRO A 35 9.11 -61.87 40.69
N SER A 36 7.85 -62.11 40.29
CA SER A 36 6.64 -62.49 41.10
C SER A 36 6.21 -61.66 42.34
N SER A 37 5.12 -60.86 42.28
CA SER A 37 3.69 -61.20 42.62
C SER A 37 3.29 -60.93 44.10
N SER A 38 2.05 -60.58 44.50
CA SER A 38 0.72 -60.88 43.91
C SER A 38 -0.45 -59.94 44.35
N SER A 39 -1.54 -59.93 43.57
CA SER A 39 -2.97 -59.66 43.94
C SER A 39 -3.39 -58.23 44.41
N THR A 40 -4.55 -57.65 44.06
CA THR A 40 -5.79 -58.21 43.44
C THR A 40 -6.63 -57.15 42.68
N SER A 41 -7.29 -57.53 41.56
CA SER A 41 -8.61 -57.09 40.99
C SER A 41 -9.04 -55.60 41.00
N SER A 42 -9.73 -55.04 39.99
CA SER A 42 -10.31 -55.50 38.70
C SER A 42 -10.76 -54.25 37.91
N SER A 43 -10.39 -54.01 36.64
CA SER A 43 -11.03 -54.48 35.38
C SER A 43 -12.51 -54.03 35.22
N ASN A 44 -12.97 -53.51 34.07
CA ASN A 44 -12.79 -54.01 32.70
C ASN A 44 -12.62 -52.94 31.59
N SER A 45 -11.75 -53.24 30.62
CA SER A 45 -12.00 -53.08 29.17
C SER A 45 -12.37 -54.47 28.59
N VAL A 46 -12.54 -54.80 27.29
CA VAL A 46 -12.02 -54.37 25.98
C VAL A 46 -13.05 -54.88 24.90
N ALA A 47 -12.94 -54.78 23.56
CA ALA A 47 -11.95 -54.29 22.58
C ALA A 47 -12.63 -54.03 21.21
N SER A 48 -11.93 -53.36 20.29
CA SER A 48 -12.23 -53.28 18.85
C SER A 48 -12.01 -54.62 18.12
N SER A 49 -12.53 -54.77 16.90
CA SER A 49 -11.95 -55.68 15.88
C SER A 49 -12.38 -55.29 14.45
N SER A 50 -11.56 -55.64 13.45
CA SER A 50 -11.66 -55.20 12.05
C SER A 50 -11.85 -56.38 11.09
N ALA A 51 -12.48 -56.15 9.93
CA ALA A 51 -12.38 -57.05 8.76
C ALA A 51 -12.67 -56.29 7.45
N VAL A 52 -12.08 -56.75 6.34
CA VAL A 52 -12.20 -56.16 5.00
C VAL A 52 -12.54 -57.24 3.98
N VAL A 53 -13.55 -57.04 3.11
CA VAL A 53 -13.70 -57.80 1.85
C VAL A 53 -14.34 -56.90 0.77
N SER A 54 -13.82 -56.96 -0.45
CA SER A 54 -14.27 -56.19 -1.62
C SER A 54 -15.39 -56.88 -2.41
N SER A 55 -16.18 -56.12 -3.18
CA SER A 55 -16.50 -56.40 -4.60
C SER A 55 -17.41 -55.33 -5.22
N SER A 56 -17.46 -55.27 -6.55
CA SER A 56 -18.11 -54.22 -7.33
C SER A 56 -19.09 -54.78 -8.37
N SER A 57 -20.12 -54.01 -8.78
CA SER A 57 -20.60 -53.86 -10.18
C SER A 57 -22.01 -53.24 -10.32
N ALA A 58 -22.29 -52.74 -11.53
CA ALA A 58 -23.62 -52.64 -12.18
C ALA A 58 -24.59 -51.49 -11.81
N ILE A 59 -24.32 -50.34 -12.44
CA ILE A 59 -25.26 -49.47 -13.19
C ILE A 59 -26.70 -50.01 -13.36
N SER A 60 -27.70 -49.18 -13.06
CA SER A 60 -28.94 -49.07 -13.86
C SER A 60 -29.64 -47.72 -13.65
N SER A 61 -30.48 -47.33 -14.60
CA SER A 61 -31.06 -45.97 -14.74
C SER A 61 -32.50 -45.85 -14.27
N SER A 62 -32.89 -44.66 -13.78
CA SER A 62 -34.24 -44.11 -13.96
C SER A 62 -34.22 -42.57 -13.98
N GLN A 63 -35.16 -41.97 -14.71
CA GLN A 63 -35.36 -40.51 -14.82
C GLN A 63 -36.74 -40.11 -14.30
N ASN A 64 -36.86 -38.84 -13.88
CA ASN A 64 -38.10 -38.07 -13.67
C ASN A 64 -38.98 -38.51 -12.47
N ASN A 65 -39.74 -37.62 -11.80
CA ASN A 65 -39.98 -36.19 -12.09
C ASN A 65 -40.23 -35.31 -10.85
N SER A 66 -39.71 -34.08 -10.90
CA SER A 66 -40.20 -32.79 -10.37
C SER A 66 -40.99 -32.63 -9.05
N SER A 67 -40.69 -31.50 -8.40
CA SER A 67 -41.48 -30.65 -7.45
C SER A 67 -40.99 -30.72 -6.00
N ALA A 68 -40.68 -29.60 -5.32
CA ALA A 68 -40.78 -28.17 -5.67
C ALA A 68 -39.56 -27.39 -5.12
N PRO A 69 -39.21 -26.21 -5.68
CA PRO A 69 -38.06 -25.43 -5.21
C PRO A 69 -38.35 -24.78 -3.84
N ALA A 70 -37.31 -24.68 -3.01
CA ALA A 70 -37.30 -23.72 -1.91
C ALA A 70 -37.15 -22.29 -2.49
N SER A 71 -37.86 -21.33 -1.91
CA SER A 71 -37.94 -19.98 -2.48
C SER A 71 -36.61 -19.23 -2.41
N ALA A 72 -35.98 -18.99 -3.56
CA ALA A 72 -35.02 -17.91 -3.68
C ALA A 72 -35.76 -16.57 -3.53
N SER A 73 -35.68 -15.97 -2.33
CA SER A 73 -36.08 -14.58 -2.14
C SER A 73 -35.04 -13.69 -2.78
N SER A 74 -35.36 -13.12 -3.95
CA SER A 74 -34.55 -12.09 -4.57
C SER A 74 -34.54 -10.84 -3.69
N SER A 75 -33.52 -10.70 -2.85
CA SER A 75 -33.08 -9.40 -2.35
C SER A 75 -32.77 -8.52 -3.56
N SER A 76 -33.32 -7.32 -3.57
CA SER A 76 -32.97 -6.29 -4.57
C SER A 76 -31.49 -5.95 -4.48
N ASP A 77 -30.85 -5.62 -5.61
CA ASP A 77 -29.43 -5.32 -5.75
C ASP A 77 -28.90 -4.33 -4.68
N ALA A 78 -28.41 -4.90 -3.58
CA ALA A 78 -27.91 -4.17 -2.43
C ALA A 78 -26.42 -3.90 -2.66
N ASN A 79 -26.14 -2.79 -3.37
CA ASN A 79 -24.82 -2.29 -3.76
C ASN A 79 -23.72 -2.78 -2.80
N PRO A 80 -22.76 -3.62 -3.24
CA PRO A 80 -21.72 -4.15 -2.35
C PRO A 80 -20.90 -3.03 -1.71
N ASN A 81 -20.79 -1.89 -2.40
CA ASN A 81 -20.04 -0.71 -1.97
C ASN A 81 -20.90 0.29 -1.16
N ALA A 82 -22.05 -0.14 -0.63
CA ALA A 82 -22.82 0.67 0.31
C ALA A 82 -22.02 0.82 1.62
N CYS A 83 -21.88 2.05 2.12
CA CYS A 83 -21.06 2.33 3.30
C CYS A 83 -21.49 1.57 4.58
N GLU A 84 -22.76 1.16 4.69
CA GLU A 84 -23.24 0.27 5.74
C GLU A 84 -22.64 -1.15 5.64
N LYS A 85 -22.58 -1.73 4.43
CA LYS A 85 -21.87 -3.00 4.16
C LYS A 85 -20.37 -2.84 4.40
N ILE A 86 -19.75 -1.79 3.84
CA ILE A 86 -18.31 -1.51 4.01
C ILE A 86 -17.93 -1.33 5.49
N ASN A 87 -18.77 -0.69 6.31
CA ASN A 87 -18.48 -0.48 7.73
C ASN A 87 -18.92 -1.65 8.64
N THR A 88 -19.41 -2.76 8.07
CA THR A 88 -19.79 -3.97 8.80
C THR A 88 -18.75 -5.06 8.60
N VAL A 89 -18.07 -5.45 9.69
CA VAL A 89 -17.12 -6.56 9.68
C VAL A 89 -17.82 -7.89 9.33
N GLN A 90 -17.28 -8.61 8.36
CA GLN A 90 -17.64 -10.00 8.05
C GLN A 90 -16.62 -10.96 8.67
N GLY A 91 -16.67 -12.25 8.36
CA GLY A 91 -15.67 -13.20 8.80
C GLY A 91 -15.75 -13.55 10.29
N PHE A 92 -14.74 -14.26 10.81
CA PHE A 92 -14.72 -14.64 12.23
C PHE A 92 -14.64 -13.44 13.18
N ALA A 93 -14.14 -12.29 12.73
CA ALA A 93 -14.14 -11.06 13.53
C ALA A 93 -15.55 -10.51 13.78
N SER A 94 -16.57 -10.94 13.02
CA SER A 94 -17.99 -10.66 13.30
C SER A 94 -18.58 -11.48 14.46
N LEU A 95 -17.92 -12.56 14.87
CA LEU A 95 -18.38 -13.44 15.97
C LEU A 95 -18.08 -12.85 17.35
N ASN A 96 -18.58 -13.52 18.39
CA ASN A 96 -18.26 -13.25 19.81
C ASN A 96 -18.61 -11.83 20.32
N GLY A 97 -19.41 -11.08 19.55
CA GLY A 97 -19.78 -9.68 19.83
C GLY A 97 -19.46 -8.74 18.67
N GLY A 98 -18.66 -9.19 17.70
CA GLY A 98 -18.18 -8.40 16.57
C GLY A 98 -16.94 -7.57 16.89
N THR A 99 -16.45 -6.85 15.89
CA THR A 99 -15.34 -5.90 16.01
C THR A 99 -15.84 -4.49 15.71
N THR A 100 -15.82 -3.61 16.71
CA THR A 100 -16.20 -2.19 16.64
C THR A 100 -15.03 -1.23 16.85
N GLY A 101 -13.89 -1.72 17.34
CA GLY A 101 -12.69 -0.92 17.62
C GLY A 101 -12.96 0.23 18.58
N GLY A 102 -12.53 1.43 18.18
CA GLY A 102 -12.68 2.69 18.91
C GLY A 102 -14.04 3.38 18.80
N ALA A 103 -15.04 2.75 18.18
CA ALA A 103 -16.37 3.34 18.01
C ALA A 103 -17.11 3.52 19.37
N ASP A 104 -17.88 4.60 19.50
CA ASP A 104 -18.76 4.79 20.67
C ASP A 104 -19.98 3.86 20.57
N THR A 105 -20.04 2.88 21.48
CA THR A 105 -21.15 1.92 21.60
C THR A 105 -22.23 2.38 22.60
N GLY A 106 -22.24 3.67 22.97
CA GLY A 106 -23.14 4.28 23.95
C GLY A 106 -22.49 4.53 25.32
N ALA A 107 -21.16 4.44 25.41
CA ALA A 107 -20.36 4.68 26.62
C ALA A 107 -19.55 6.00 26.58
N GLY A 108 -19.51 6.65 25.41
CA GLY A 108 -18.50 7.65 25.07
C GLY A 108 -17.26 6.98 24.47
N ASN A 109 -16.54 7.70 23.60
CA ASN A 109 -15.22 7.30 23.13
C ASN A 109 -14.23 8.48 23.20
N HIS A 110 -12.97 8.19 22.90
CA HIS A 110 -11.95 9.19 22.63
C HIS A 110 -11.53 9.16 21.17
N VAL A 111 -11.29 10.33 20.61
CA VAL A 111 -10.73 10.51 19.27
C VAL A 111 -9.43 11.29 19.41
N VAL A 112 -8.36 10.77 18.80
CA VAL A 112 -7.05 11.42 18.69
C VAL A 112 -6.70 11.52 17.21
N VAL A 113 -6.07 12.62 16.81
CA VAL A 113 -5.39 12.75 15.52
C VAL A 113 -3.89 12.72 15.80
N ALA A 114 -3.13 11.92 15.04
CA ALA A 114 -1.71 11.71 15.23
C ALA A 114 -0.93 11.92 13.93
N THR A 115 0.13 12.72 14.01
CA THR A 115 1.05 13.06 12.91
C THR A 115 2.40 12.34 13.03
N THR A 116 2.63 11.68 14.16
CA THR A 116 3.85 10.91 14.48
C THR A 116 3.53 9.63 15.26
N GLY A 117 4.36 8.59 15.09
CA GLY A 117 4.18 7.33 15.83
C GLY A 117 4.36 7.48 17.35
N ALA A 118 5.08 8.52 17.79
CA ALA A 118 5.15 8.94 19.18
C ALA A 118 3.78 9.35 19.74
N GLU A 119 2.97 10.08 18.98
CA GLU A 119 1.62 10.49 19.39
C GLU A 119 0.66 9.30 19.43
N ILE A 120 0.74 8.37 18.46
CA ILE A 120 -0.01 7.10 18.51
C ILE A 120 0.35 6.31 19.77
N SER A 121 1.64 6.16 20.06
CA SER A 121 2.13 5.44 21.24
C SER A 121 1.72 6.11 22.57
N ALA A 122 1.70 7.44 22.60
CA ALA A 122 1.22 8.21 23.75
C ALA A 122 -0.30 8.07 23.95
N ALA A 123 -1.09 8.08 22.87
CA ALA A 123 -2.53 7.88 22.92
C ALA A 123 -2.90 6.48 23.44
N LEU A 124 -2.25 5.43 22.92
CA LEU A 124 -2.46 4.04 23.34
C LEU A 124 -2.12 3.78 24.81
N THR A 125 -1.30 4.63 25.44
CA THR A 125 -0.87 4.51 26.84
C THR A 125 -1.42 5.60 27.77
N ASN A 126 -2.25 6.51 27.27
CA ASN A 126 -2.79 7.62 28.07
C ASN A 126 -3.86 7.10 29.06
N ALA A 127 -3.56 7.20 30.35
CA ALA A 127 -4.45 6.78 31.45
C ALA A 127 -5.84 7.46 31.43
N THR A 128 -5.99 8.60 30.74
CA THR A 128 -7.28 9.27 30.51
C THR A 128 -8.26 8.38 29.73
N TYR A 129 -7.77 7.49 28.87
CA TYR A 129 -8.58 6.72 27.92
C TYR A 129 -8.76 5.25 28.33
N THR A 130 -8.30 4.85 29.52
CA THR A 130 -8.11 3.44 29.92
C THR A 130 -9.35 2.57 29.72
N ASP A 131 -10.51 3.06 30.15
CA ASP A 131 -11.76 2.28 30.20
C ASP A 131 -12.75 2.62 29.07
N LEU A 132 -12.33 3.37 28.04
CA LEU A 132 -13.19 3.87 26.95
C LEU A 132 -12.60 3.53 25.56
N PRO A 133 -13.44 3.25 24.54
CA PRO A 133 -12.99 3.08 23.15
C PRO A 133 -12.15 4.26 22.65
N LEU A 134 -11.13 3.97 21.83
CA LEU A 134 -10.17 4.95 21.32
C LEU A 134 -10.01 4.82 19.80
N THR A 135 -10.44 5.84 19.06
CA THR A 135 -10.10 6.01 17.64
C THR A 135 -8.89 6.93 17.49
N ILE A 136 -7.89 6.47 16.76
CA ILE A 136 -6.70 7.23 16.38
C ILE A 136 -6.74 7.42 14.85
N TYR A 137 -6.94 8.65 14.41
CA TYR A 137 -6.75 9.03 13.02
C TYR A 137 -5.27 9.31 12.77
N VAL A 138 -4.70 8.66 11.76
CA VAL A 138 -3.31 8.83 11.32
C VAL A 138 -3.32 9.80 10.16
N ASP A 139 -2.68 10.96 10.35
CA ASP A 139 -2.85 12.16 9.52
C ASP A 139 -1.44 12.64 9.12
N GLY A 140 -0.88 11.97 8.11
CA GLY A 140 0.53 12.08 7.70
C GLY A 140 1.34 10.77 7.82
N GLN A 141 2.67 10.86 7.66
CA GLN A 141 3.58 9.70 7.61
C GLN A 141 4.22 9.37 8.97
N MET A 142 3.92 8.18 9.50
CA MET A 142 4.61 7.58 10.63
C MET A 142 5.94 6.98 10.15
N THR A 143 7.04 7.27 10.86
CA THR A 143 8.36 6.69 10.58
C THR A 143 8.94 6.10 11.85
N TRP A 144 9.89 5.18 11.73
CA TRP A 144 10.60 4.63 12.89
C TRP A 144 11.21 5.73 13.77
N GLU A 145 11.83 6.72 13.12
CA GLU A 145 12.42 7.89 13.75
C GLU A 145 11.38 8.73 14.52
N ASN A 146 10.22 9.03 13.92
CA ASN A 146 9.13 9.74 14.62
C ASN A 146 8.30 8.85 15.56
N SER A 147 8.57 7.54 15.59
CA SER A 147 8.03 6.55 16.54
C SER A 147 8.97 6.32 17.75
N ASN A 148 9.83 7.29 18.07
CA ASN A 148 10.88 7.18 19.10
C ASN A 148 11.88 6.02 18.89
N SER A 149 12.09 5.58 17.64
CA SER A 149 12.87 4.38 17.31
C SER A 149 12.36 3.10 17.97
N ALA A 150 11.03 2.92 17.98
CA ALA A 150 10.35 1.74 18.50
C ALA A 150 9.13 1.38 17.60
N PRO A 151 8.68 0.10 17.60
CA PRO A 151 7.42 -0.26 16.96
C PRO A 151 6.23 0.23 17.79
N ILE A 152 5.11 0.52 17.12
CA ILE A 152 3.88 0.99 17.74
C ILE A 152 3.13 -0.22 18.32
N ARG A 153 2.67 -0.12 19.58
CA ARG A 153 2.13 -1.28 20.33
C ARG A 153 0.72 -1.07 20.85
N VAL A 154 -0.24 -1.81 20.30
CA VAL A 154 -1.62 -1.87 20.80
C VAL A 154 -1.69 -2.95 21.88
N ARG A 155 -1.82 -2.51 23.14
CA ARG A 155 -1.83 -3.37 24.35
C ARG A 155 -3.02 -3.06 25.25
N ARG A 156 -4.15 -2.76 24.62
CA ARG A 156 -5.42 -2.38 25.25
C ARG A 156 -6.57 -2.63 24.27
N ASP A 157 -7.76 -2.80 24.81
CA ASP A 157 -8.94 -3.14 24.03
C ASP A 157 -9.63 -1.92 23.41
N ASN A 158 -10.54 -2.18 22.47
CA ASN A 158 -11.45 -1.21 21.86
C ASN A 158 -10.69 -0.06 21.18
N VAL A 159 -9.89 -0.39 20.17
CA VAL A 159 -9.03 0.56 19.45
C VAL A 159 -9.32 0.54 17.96
N SER A 160 -9.42 1.71 17.33
CA SER A 160 -9.34 1.86 15.87
C SER A 160 -8.11 2.70 15.52
N ILE A 161 -7.26 2.23 14.60
CA ILE A 161 -6.22 3.03 13.97
C ILE A 161 -6.62 3.18 12.49
N ILE A 162 -6.93 4.41 12.07
CA ILE A 162 -7.55 4.68 10.76
C ILE A 162 -6.76 5.74 10.01
N GLY A 163 -6.33 5.46 8.78
CA GLY A 163 -5.65 6.44 7.93
C GLY A 163 -6.58 7.53 7.41
N ARG A 164 -6.14 8.79 7.49
CA ARG A 164 -6.79 10.00 6.99
C ARG A 164 -5.75 10.83 6.24
N ASN A 165 -6.13 11.63 5.23
CA ASN A 165 -5.22 12.54 4.52
C ASN A 165 -3.89 11.87 4.08
N ALA A 166 -3.99 10.74 3.37
CA ALA A 166 -2.85 9.88 3.00
C ALA A 166 -2.02 9.32 4.18
N GLY A 167 -2.69 9.02 5.31
CA GLY A 167 -2.10 8.43 6.51
C GLY A 167 -1.27 7.18 6.25
N GLU A 168 0.04 7.28 6.48
CA GLU A 168 1.05 6.33 6.00
C GLU A 168 1.95 5.83 7.15
N PHE A 169 2.49 4.62 7.03
CA PHE A 169 3.57 4.09 7.87
C PHE A 169 4.74 3.67 6.98
N TYR A 170 5.91 4.27 7.15
CA TYR A 170 7.12 3.95 6.40
C TYR A 170 8.22 3.41 7.32
N GLY A 171 8.60 2.15 7.09
CA GLY A 171 9.69 1.49 7.82
C GLY A 171 9.43 1.28 9.31
N VAL A 172 8.18 1.34 9.77
CA VAL A 172 7.73 1.02 11.14
C VAL A 172 6.38 0.28 11.11
N GLY A 173 6.25 -0.79 11.89
CA GLY A 173 5.05 -1.62 11.97
C GLY A 173 4.27 -1.50 13.28
N ILE A 174 3.10 -2.15 13.31
CA ILE A 174 2.19 -2.25 14.47
C ILE A 174 2.26 -3.67 15.08
N GLU A 175 2.38 -3.74 16.41
CA GLU A 175 2.26 -4.97 17.21
C GLU A 175 0.99 -4.89 18.07
N VAL A 176 0.03 -5.80 17.85
CA VAL A 176 -1.12 -6.01 18.75
C VAL A 176 -0.77 -7.19 19.67
N SER A 177 -0.74 -6.96 20.98
CA SER A 177 -0.27 -7.97 21.94
C SER A 177 -0.83 -7.78 23.36
N HIS A 178 -0.44 -8.66 24.29
CA HIS A 178 -0.80 -8.56 25.72
C HIS A 178 -2.32 -8.64 25.97
N GLY A 179 -3.03 -9.50 25.22
CA GLY A 179 -4.48 -9.70 25.36
C GLY A 179 -5.37 -8.69 24.63
N ALA A 180 -4.79 -7.69 23.96
CA ALA A 180 -5.54 -6.64 23.27
C ALA A 180 -6.54 -7.22 22.26
N SER A 181 -7.82 -6.85 22.44
CA SER A 181 -8.96 -7.37 21.70
C SER A 181 -9.92 -6.28 21.25
N ASN A 182 -10.77 -6.56 20.25
CA ASN A 182 -11.62 -5.57 19.58
C ASN A 182 -10.79 -4.42 18.98
N VAL A 183 -10.01 -4.72 17.92
CA VAL A 183 -9.09 -3.77 17.28
C VAL A 183 -9.34 -3.68 15.77
N ILE A 184 -9.38 -2.45 15.25
CA ILE A 184 -9.48 -2.13 13.81
C ILE A 184 -8.18 -1.45 13.35
N ILE A 185 -7.61 -1.91 12.24
CA ILE A 185 -6.48 -1.25 11.53
C ILE A 185 -6.91 -1.05 10.07
N ARG A 186 -7.08 0.20 9.63
CA ARG A 186 -7.91 0.50 8.45
C ARG A 186 -7.48 1.72 7.64
N ASN A 187 -7.67 1.68 6.32
CA ASN A 187 -7.46 2.82 5.41
C ASN A 187 -6.03 3.38 5.41
N LEU A 188 -5.02 2.57 5.79
CA LEU A 188 -3.62 2.96 5.88
C LEU A 188 -2.81 2.46 4.69
N LYS A 189 -1.83 3.25 4.25
CA LYS A 189 -0.69 2.74 3.48
C LYS A 189 0.44 2.41 4.44
N MET A 190 0.97 1.19 4.44
CA MET A 190 2.02 0.77 5.38
C MET A 190 3.07 -0.07 4.67
N HIS A 191 4.36 0.32 4.72
CA HIS A 191 5.37 -0.29 3.87
C HIS A 191 6.81 -0.31 4.38
N GLU A 192 7.59 -1.20 3.74
CA GLU A 192 9.05 -1.36 3.82
C GLU A 192 9.62 -1.50 5.24
N VAL A 193 8.95 -2.24 6.12
CA VAL A 193 9.44 -2.51 7.48
C VAL A 193 10.62 -3.50 7.43
N PRO A 194 11.86 -3.11 7.80
CA PRO A 194 13.00 -4.02 7.80
C PRO A 194 12.97 -4.93 9.03
N GLN A 195 13.46 -6.16 8.91
CA GLN A 195 13.54 -7.15 10.00
C GLN A 195 14.34 -6.65 11.23
N SER A 196 15.20 -5.64 11.05
CA SER A 196 15.93 -4.97 12.14
C SER A 196 15.09 -4.00 12.99
N ARG A 197 13.81 -3.76 12.64
CA ARG A 197 12.91 -2.82 13.30
C ARG A 197 11.65 -3.52 13.83
N GLY A 198 11.54 -3.65 15.15
CA GLY A 198 10.36 -4.23 15.80
C GLY A 198 10.31 -5.76 15.67
N SER A 199 9.22 -6.30 15.11
CA SER A 199 9.13 -7.70 14.68
C SER A 199 9.74 -7.93 13.29
N GLY A 200 9.87 -6.88 12.48
CA GLY A 200 10.07 -6.99 11.03
C GLY A 200 8.79 -7.04 10.22
N ASP A 201 7.63 -7.14 10.88
CA ASP A 201 6.32 -7.19 10.24
C ASP A 201 5.70 -5.79 10.12
N ILE A 202 4.82 -5.62 9.13
CA ILE A 202 4.02 -4.38 8.98
C ILE A 202 2.87 -4.36 9.99
N ILE A 203 2.11 -5.45 10.10
CA ILE A 203 1.13 -5.69 11.16
C ILE A 203 1.39 -7.07 11.78
N SER A 204 1.53 -7.14 13.11
CA SER A 204 1.79 -8.38 13.84
C SER A 204 0.82 -8.57 15.00
N LEU A 205 0.21 -9.76 15.08
CA LEU A 205 -0.67 -10.16 16.19
C LEU A 205 0.06 -11.21 17.04
N ASN A 206 0.29 -10.90 18.32
CA ASN A 206 1.12 -11.70 19.23
C ASN A 206 0.32 -12.12 20.48
N GLY A 207 -0.27 -13.33 20.43
CA GLY A 207 -1.03 -13.93 21.53
C GLY A 207 -0.19 -14.48 22.68
N GLN A 208 1.15 -14.40 22.60
CA GLN A 208 2.09 -14.96 23.58
C GLN A 208 1.87 -14.46 25.00
N ASP A 209 1.55 -13.17 25.12
CA ASP A 209 1.42 -12.44 26.39
C ASP A 209 -0.06 -12.29 26.82
N GLY A 210 -0.98 -12.99 26.15
CA GLY A 210 -2.43 -12.98 26.41
C GLY A 210 -3.26 -13.07 25.12
N PRO A 211 -4.48 -13.65 25.19
CA PRO A 211 -5.33 -13.95 24.03
C PRO A 211 -5.70 -12.71 23.22
N VAL A 212 -5.28 -12.63 21.96
CA VAL A 212 -5.68 -11.55 21.03
C VAL A 212 -6.91 -12.00 20.24
N ARG A 213 -8.00 -11.21 20.25
CA ARG A 213 -9.32 -11.57 19.67
C ARG A 213 -10.02 -10.42 18.96
N ASN A 214 -10.92 -10.73 18.03
CA ASN A 214 -11.78 -9.77 17.34
C ASN A 214 -10.97 -8.63 16.70
N ILE A 215 -10.18 -8.98 15.68
CA ILE A 215 -9.27 -8.05 15.00
C ILE A 215 -9.70 -7.90 13.53
N TRP A 216 -9.85 -6.66 13.05
CA TRP A 216 -10.24 -6.37 11.68
C TRP A 216 -9.19 -5.50 10.99
N ILE A 217 -8.58 -6.03 9.92
CA ILE A 217 -7.54 -5.38 9.13
C ILE A 217 -8.15 -5.14 7.74
N ASP A 218 -8.50 -3.90 7.43
CA ASP A 218 -9.41 -3.60 6.32
C ASP A 218 -8.97 -2.43 5.42
N HIS A 219 -9.09 -2.56 4.10
CA HIS A 219 -8.76 -1.50 3.13
C HIS A 219 -7.40 -0.84 3.38
N ASN A 220 -6.34 -1.63 3.62
CA ASN A 220 -4.97 -1.12 3.73
C ASN A 220 -4.15 -1.47 2.48
N GLU A 221 -3.16 -0.64 2.16
CA GLU A 221 -2.12 -0.92 1.16
C GLU A 221 -0.86 -1.35 1.92
N LEU A 222 -0.42 -2.59 1.72
CA LEU A 222 0.63 -3.25 2.51
C LEU A 222 1.69 -3.82 1.57
N TYR A 223 2.93 -3.31 1.63
CA TYR A 223 4.02 -3.83 0.78
C TYR A 223 5.41 -3.74 1.40
N ASN A 224 6.31 -4.56 0.88
CA ASN A 224 7.76 -4.47 1.15
C ASN A 224 8.46 -4.35 -0.21
N SER A 225 9.74 -4.72 -0.31
CA SER A 225 10.43 -4.82 -1.60
C SER A 225 10.90 -6.24 -1.90
N LEU A 226 10.62 -6.72 -3.10
CA LEU A 226 11.25 -7.93 -3.65
C LEU A 226 12.76 -7.74 -3.90
N VAL A 227 13.25 -6.50 -3.99
CA VAL A 227 14.66 -6.15 -4.29
C VAL A 227 15.21 -5.24 -3.19
N ALA A 228 15.27 -5.76 -1.97
CA ALA A 228 15.74 -5.03 -0.80
C ALA A 228 17.15 -4.39 -0.96
N PRO A 229 17.40 -3.20 -0.39
CA PRO A 229 18.62 -2.43 -0.64
C PRO A 229 19.88 -3.05 -0.02
N GLY A 230 20.99 -3.03 -0.76
CA GLY A 230 22.28 -3.58 -0.34
C GLY A 230 22.39 -5.12 -0.44
N CYS A 231 21.30 -5.81 -0.75
CA CYS A 231 21.30 -7.25 -0.97
C CYS A 231 21.77 -7.64 -2.39
N THR A 232 22.39 -8.81 -2.50
CA THR A 232 22.92 -9.39 -3.75
C THR A 232 22.63 -10.89 -3.89
N THR A 233 21.81 -11.45 -2.99
CA THR A 233 21.41 -12.86 -2.98
C THR A 233 19.92 -12.95 -2.64
N GLU A 234 19.26 -13.95 -3.20
CA GLU A 234 17.83 -14.24 -2.96
C GLU A 234 17.50 -14.28 -1.47
N THR A 235 18.29 -15.02 -0.67
CA THR A 235 18.11 -15.10 0.79
C THR A 235 18.20 -13.73 1.47
N CYS A 236 19.07 -12.83 1.00
CA CYS A 236 19.17 -11.49 1.56
C CYS A 236 17.92 -10.67 1.24
N HIS A 237 17.47 -10.63 -0.02
CA HIS A 237 16.23 -9.92 -0.38
C HIS A 237 15.01 -10.49 0.36
N LYS A 238 14.95 -11.82 0.49
CA LYS A 238 13.87 -12.57 1.14
C LYS A 238 13.84 -12.45 2.67
N ASP A 239 14.95 -12.14 3.34
CA ASP A 239 15.02 -11.97 4.81
C ASP A 239 15.35 -10.54 5.27
N TYR A 240 15.46 -9.56 4.37
CA TYR A 240 15.62 -8.15 4.76
C TYR A 240 14.36 -7.59 5.42
N HIS A 241 13.18 -7.99 4.94
CA HIS A 241 11.87 -7.72 5.53
C HIS A 241 11.31 -9.03 6.14
N ASP A 242 10.30 -8.95 7.02
CA ASP A 242 9.52 -10.13 7.45
C ASP A 242 8.10 -10.12 6.81
N GLU A 243 7.00 -10.30 7.56
CA GLU A 243 5.66 -10.43 6.98
C GLU A 243 4.91 -9.11 6.76
N LEU A 244 3.94 -9.09 5.84
CA LEU A 244 2.99 -7.97 5.73
C LEU A 244 1.98 -8.04 6.89
N VAL A 245 1.36 -9.20 7.10
CA VAL A 245 0.45 -9.44 8.23
C VAL A 245 0.74 -10.80 8.87
N SER A 246 1.13 -10.81 10.14
CA SER A 246 1.45 -12.03 10.91
C SER A 246 0.51 -12.25 12.11
N GLY A 247 0.32 -13.50 12.51
CA GLY A 247 -0.37 -13.90 13.73
C GLY A 247 0.22 -15.17 14.34
N ARG A 248 0.59 -15.13 15.63
CA ARG A 248 1.28 -16.22 16.33
C ARG A 248 0.78 -16.44 17.76
N ALA A 249 1.00 -17.65 18.27
CA ALA A 249 0.44 -18.14 19.52
C ALA A 249 -1.08 -17.93 19.55
N ASP A 250 -1.67 -17.62 20.71
CA ASP A 250 -3.11 -17.56 20.90
C ASP A 250 -3.78 -16.30 20.31
N VAL A 251 -3.88 -16.27 18.98
CA VAL A 251 -4.58 -15.27 18.16
C VAL A 251 -5.76 -15.94 17.45
N SER A 252 -6.95 -15.35 17.55
CA SER A 252 -8.15 -15.84 16.86
C SER A 252 -9.16 -14.73 16.55
N ASP A 253 -10.24 -15.07 15.85
CA ASP A 253 -11.33 -14.21 15.44
C ASP A 253 -10.83 -12.95 14.69
N VAL A 254 -10.02 -13.19 13.67
CA VAL A 254 -9.43 -12.14 12.83
C VAL A 254 -10.09 -12.12 11.45
N THR A 255 -10.22 -10.95 10.85
CA THR A 255 -10.63 -10.79 9.45
C THR A 255 -9.74 -9.78 8.75
N ILE A 256 -9.24 -10.18 7.58
CA ILE A 256 -8.37 -9.41 6.70
C ILE A 256 -9.16 -9.21 5.41
N SER A 257 -9.59 -7.98 5.14
CA SER A 257 -10.53 -7.69 4.05
C SER A 257 -10.14 -6.50 3.20
N TYR A 258 -10.35 -6.59 1.88
CA TYR A 258 -10.10 -5.49 0.95
C TYR A 258 -8.68 -4.87 1.00
N ASN A 259 -7.68 -5.58 1.54
CA ASN A 259 -6.30 -5.07 1.55
C ASN A 259 -5.62 -5.35 0.22
N TYR A 260 -4.73 -4.45 -0.19
CA TYR A 260 -3.82 -4.65 -1.31
C TYR A 260 -2.46 -5.04 -0.74
N LEU A 261 -2.10 -6.31 -0.88
CA LEU A 261 -0.87 -6.92 -0.34
C LEU A 261 0.09 -7.23 -1.49
N HIS A 262 1.21 -6.51 -1.58
CA HIS A 262 2.10 -6.63 -2.74
C HIS A 262 3.60 -6.58 -2.46
N ASP A 263 4.38 -6.90 -3.51
CA ASP A 263 5.85 -6.82 -3.59
C ASP A 263 6.59 -7.44 -2.38
N SER A 264 6.11 -8.60 -1.91
CA SER A 264 6.61 -9.27 -0.70
C SER A 264 7.11 -10.70 -0.90
N TRP A 265 8.22 -11.02 -0.25
CA TRP A 265 8.79 -12.37 -0.21
C TRP A 265 8.03 -13.32 0.73
N LYS A 266 7.54 -12.79 1.85
CA LYS A 266 6.83 -13.50 2.92
C LYS A 266 5.56 -12.69 3.22
N THR A 267 4.42 -13.17 2.77
CA THR A 267 3.24 -12.28 2.67
C THR A 267 2.43 -12.29 3.98
N SER A 268 1.92 -13.45 4.40
CA SER A 268 1.14 -13.56 5.63
C SER A 268 1.31 -14.92 6.34
N LEU A 269 1.65 -14.88 7.62
CA LEU A 269 1.96 -16.06 8.45
C LEU A 269 0.97 -16.22 9.60
N TRP A 270 0.40 -17.41 9.75
CA TRP A 270 -0.56 -17.74 10.80
C TRP A 270 -0.19 -19.03 11.50
N GLY A 271 0.24 -18.91 12.75
CA GLY A 271 0.93 -19.94 13.51
C GLY A 271 2.41 -20.01 13.13
N SER A 272 3.30 -19.57 14.02
CA SER A 272 4.73 -19.35 13.72
C SER A 272 5.57 -20.64 13.65
N SER A 273 5.15 -21.71 14.35
CA SER A 273 5.90 -22.96 14.47
C SER A 273 5.01 -24.20 14.39
N ASP A 274 5.62 -25.36 14.13
CA ASP A 274 4.97 -26.68 14.11
C ASP A 274 4.77 -27.25 15.54
N THR A 275 4.75 -26.41 16.59
CA THR A 275 4.74 -26.86 18.01
C THR A 275 3.38 -26.68 18.70
N GLY A 276 3.16 -27.38 19.82
CA GLY A 276 1.88 -27.38 20.54
C GLY A 276 1.38 -26.01 21.01
N GLU A 277 2.28 -25.06 21.30
CA GLU A 277 1.92 -23.67 21.64
C GLU A 277 1.13 -22.96 20.52
N GLU A 278 1.30 -23.40 19.28
CA GLU A 278 0.57 -22.89 18.11
C GLU A 278 -0.68 -23.73 17.76
N GLY A 279 -0.82 -24.92 18.36
CA GLY A 279 -1.92 -25.86 18.15
C GLY A 279 -2.94 -25.93 19.30
N ASP A 280 -2.57 -25.47 20.50
CA ASP A 280 -3.51 -25.21 21.61
C ASP A 280 -4.38 -23.95 21.36
N ALA A 281 -4.03 -23.15 20.34
CA ALA A 281 -4.76 -21.96 19.91
C ALA A 281 -5.96 -22.32 19.00
N ASP A 282 -7.17 -21.95 19.42
CA ASP A 282 -8.43 -22.04 18.65
C ASP A 282 -8.47 -20.95 17.56
N ARG A 283 -7.47 -20.95 16.67
CA ARG A 283 -7.19 -19.92 15.65
C ARG A 283 -8.22 -19.94 14.53
N ARG A 284 -8.99 -18.86 14.36
CA ARG A 284 -9.99 -18.67 13.30
C ARG A 284 -9.76 -17.37 12.54
N ILE A 285 -9.39 -17.46 11.26
CA ILE A 285 -8.97 -16.29 10.45
C ILE A 285 -9.73 -16.24 9.12
N THR A 286 -10.23 -15.06 8.74
CA THR A 286 -10.90 -14.85 7.44
C THR A 286 -10.07 -13.93 6.54
N PHE A 287 -10.00 -14.26 5.26
CA PHE A 287 -9.37 -13.47 4.21
C PHE A 287 -10.41 -13.27 3.09
N HIS A 288 -10.88 -12.04 2.84
CA HIS A 288 -11.79 -11.80 1.71
C HIS A 288 -11.59 -10.51 0.95
N ASN A 289 -11.86 -10.53 -0.36
CA ASN A 289 -11.71 -9.37 -1.25
C ASN A 289 -10.31 -8.72 -1.27
N ASN A 290 -9.27 -9.40 -0.77
CA ASN A 290 -7.90 -8.87 -0.79
C ASN A 290 -7.28 -9.08 -2.18
N TYR A 291 -6.47 -8.11 -2.61
CA TYR A 291 -5.64 -8.21 -3.81
C TYR A 291 -4.22 -8.62 -3.41
N TRP A 292 -3.74 -9.76 -3.90
CA TRP A 292 -2.39 -10.27 -3.65
C TRP A 292 -1.59 -10.19 -4.95
N TYR A 293 -0.55 -9.34 -5.02
CA TYR A 293 0.13 -9.01 -6.29
C TYR A 293 1.65 -9.02 -6.17
N LYS A 294 2.37 -9.63 -7.13
CA LYS A 294 3.85 -9.70 -7.10
C LYS A 294 4.40 -10.23 -5.76
N VAL A 295 3.85 -11.33 -5.28
CA VAL A 295 4.24 -11.93 -4.00
C VAL A 295 4.83 -13.32 -4.19
N ASN A 296 5.86 -13.66 -3.43
CA ASN A 296 6.52 -14.96 -3.56
C ASN A 296 5.77 -16.07 -2.81
N SER A 297 5.45 -15.88 -1.52
CA SER A 297 4.96 -16.98 -0.69
C SER A 297 4.09 -16.56 0.49
N ARG A 298 3.32 -17.54 1.02
CA ARG A 298 2.49 -17.46 2.23
C ARG A 298 1.23 -16.58 2.07
N LEU A 299 0.23 -17.04 1.31
CA LEU A 299 -0.97 -16.25 0.96
C LEU A 299 -2.32 -16.84 1.48
N PRO A 300 -2.45 -17.35 2.73
CA PRO A 300 -1.48 -17.39 3.84
C PRO A 300 -0.62 -18.66 3.87
N LEU A 301 0.43 -18.67 4.71
CA LEU A 301 0.93 -19.91 5.32
C LEU A 301 0.23 -20.07 6.66
N PHE A 302 -0.48 -21.18 6.84
CA PHE A 302 -1.36 -21.42 7.97
C PHE A 302 -1.02 -22.73 8.68
N ARG A 303 -0.95 -22.71 10.01
CA ARG A 303 -0.77 -23.89 10.87
C ARG A 303 -1.89 -23.99 11.89
N PHE A 304 -2.41 -25.20 12.09
CA PHE A 304 -3.51 -25.50 13.01
C PHE A 304 -4.78 -24.66 12.72
N GLY A 305 -5.83 -24.82 13.52
CA GLY A 305 -7.03 -23.96 13.44
C GLY A 305 -7.81 -24.01 12.13
N GLU A 306 -8.54 -22.92 11.86
CA GLU A 306 -9.53 -22.76 10.79
C GLU A 306 -9.29 -21.48 9.99
N ALA A 307 -9.36 -21.56 8.65
CA ALA A 307 -9.32 -20.39 7.77
C ALA A 307 -10.47 -20.39 6.76
N HIS A 308 -11.04 -19.21 6.49
CA HIS A 308 -11.93 -19.00 5.35
C HIS A 308 -11.34 -17.97 4.40
N ILE A 309 -11.24 -18.33 3.13
CA ILE A 309 -10.55 -17.57 2.10
C ILE A 309 -11.50 -17.43 0.91
N PHE A 310 -12.13 -16.25 0.73
CA PHE A 310 -13.15 -16.10 -0.31
C PHE A 310 -13.13 -14.76 -1.05
N ASN A 311 -13.57 -14.75 -2.31
CA ASN A 311 -13.57 -13.57 -3.18
C ASN A 311 -12.21 -12.83 -3.29
N ASN A 312 -11.05 -13.46 -3.03
CA ASN A 312 -9.74 -12.81 -3.15
C ASN A 312 -9.22 -12.88 -4.60
N TYR A 313 -8.38 -11.93 -5.00
CA TYR A 313 -7.68 -11.96 -6.28
C TYR A 313 -6.17 -12.15 -6.07
N TYR A 314 -5.62 -13.23 -6.62
CA TYR A 314 -4.21 -13.59 -6.57
C TYR A 314 -3.57 -13.42 -7.95
N HIS A 315 -2.54 -12.60 -8.08
CA HIS A 315 -1.96 -12.22 -9.37
C HIS A 315 -0.42 -12.18 -9.30
N GLN A 316 0.29 -12.80 -10.26
CA GLN A 316 1.76 -12.84 -10.30
C GLN A 316 2.37 -13.36 -8.99
N VAL A 317 2.07 -14.62 -8.66
CA VAL A 317 2.55 -15.27 -7.43
C VAL A 317 3.66 -16.26 -7.79
N ASP A 318 4.89 -15.99 -7.36
CA ASP A 318 6.07 -16.68 -7.93
C ASP A 318 6.44 -18.01 -7.25
N GLY A 319 6.15 -18.20 -5.96
CA GLY A 319 6.53 -19.40 -5.20
C GLY A 319 5.36 -20.32 -4.86
N SER A 320 4.48 -19.86 -3.97
CA SER A 320 3.28 -20.59 -3.53
C SER A 320 2.19 -19.67 -2.95
N GLY A 321 0.94 -20.03 -3.18
CA GLY A 321 -0.23 -19.32 -2.66
C GLY A 321 -0.60 -19.73 -1.22
N ILE A 322 -1.78 -20.36 -1.09
CA ILE A 322 -2.34 -20.83 0.17
C ILE A 322 -1.62 -22.11 0.60
N ASN A 323 -0.98 -22.12 1.78
CA ASN A 323 -0.29 -23.30 2.32
C ASN A 323 -0.90 -23.74 3.67
N SER A 324 -1.71 -24.79 3.63
CA SER A 324 -2.39 -25.37 4.80
C SER A 324 -1.53 -26.46 5.44
N ARG A 325 -1.22 -26.34 6.74
CA ARG A 325 -0.24 -27.20 7.44
C ARG A 325 -0.72 -27.59 8.85
N MET A 326 -0.10 -28.62 9.44
CA MET A 326 -0.29 -29.00 10.85
C MET A 326 -1.77 -29.12 11.27
N GLY A 327 -2.54 -29.92 10.53
CA GLY A 327 -3.95 -30.16 10.81
C GLY A 327 -4.89 -28.96 10.58
N ALA A 328 -4.39 -27.83 10.06
CA ALA A 328 -5.22 -26.69 9.68
C ALA A 328 -6.37 -27.11 8.75
N VAL A 329 -7.52 -26.47 8.89
CA VAL A 329 -8.71 -26.72 8.07
C VAL A 329 -9.09 -25.43 7.34
N MET A 330 -9.41 -25.52 6.04
CA MET A 330 -9.76 -24.34 5.24
C MET A 330 -11.04 -24.50 4.45
N ARG A 331 -11.74 -23.37 4.26
CA ARG A 331 -12.72 -23.15 3.19
C ARG A 331 -12.13 -22.15 2.20
N ILE A 332 -12.15 -22.46 0.90
CA ILE A 332 -11.48 -21.66 -0.15
C ILE A 332 -12.45 -21.49 -1.32
N ASP A 333 -13.18 -20.38 -1.36
CA ASP A 333 -14.38 -20.22 -2.21
C ASP A 333 -14.36 -18.98 -3.12
N GLY A 334 -14.67 -19.15 -4.39
CA GLY A 334 -14.92 -18.03 -5.31
C GLY A 334 -13.72 -17.09 -5.55
N ASN A 335 -12.49 -17.52 -5.26
CA ASN A 335 -11.28 -16.71 -5.47
C ASN A 335 -10.83 -16.77 -6.93
N TYR A 336 -10.15 -15.73 -7.40
CA TYR A 336 -9.52 -15.68 -8.73
C TYR A 336 -8.00 -15.80 -8.59
N PHE A 337 -7.39 -16.76 -9.28
CA PHE A 337 -5.95 -16.93 -9.37
C PHE A 337 -5.50 -16.71 -10.82
N ASP A 338 -4.64 -15.72 -11.07
CA ASP A 338 -4.01 -15.45 -12.37
C ASP A 338 -2.49 -15.48 -12.25
N THR A 339 -1.84 -16.33 -13.04
CA THR A 339 -0.37 -16.38 -13.13
C THR A 339 0.23 -16.69 -11.76
N VAL A 340 -0.28 -17.77 -11.15
CA VAL A 340 0.08 -18.23 -9.80
C VAL A 340 0.81 -19.56 -9.85
N LYS A 341 2.01 -19.62 -9.26
CA LYS A 341 2.66 -20.89 -8.95
C LYS A 341 2.08 -21.46 -7.65
N ASN A 342 1.77 -22.76 -7.66
CA ASN A 342 1.34 -23.56 -6.52
C ASN A 342 0.21 -22.89 -5.68
N PRO A 343 -0.96 -22.59 -6.27
CA PRO A 343 -2.00 -21.76 -5.64
C PRO A 343 -2.59 -22.31 -4.33
N ILE A 344 -2.71 -23.64 -4.20
CA ILE A 344 -3.18 -24.31 -2.98
C ILE A 344 -2.30 -25.54 -2.73
N VAL A 345 -1.65 -25.59 -1.56
CA VAL A 345 -0.67 -26.61 -1.18
C VAL A 345 -0.75 -27.01 0.29
N SER A 346 -0.15 -28.17 0.61
CA SER A 346 0.28 -28.52 1.96
C SER A 346 1.74 -28.99 1.93
N ILE A 347 2.67 -28.10 2.30
CA ILE A 347 4.12 -28.33 2.19
C ILE A 347 4.94 -27.74 3.36
N ASP A 348 6.13 -28.32 3.54
CA ASP A 348 7.21 -27.89 4.44
C ASP A 348 6.89 -27.96 5.96
N SER A 349 5.92 -28.79 6.34
CA SER A 349 5.55 -29.14 7.73
C SER A 349 5.63 -30.64 7.97
N ALA A 350 5.70 -31.06 9.24
CA ALA A 350 5.66 -32.48 9.61
C ALA A 350 4.28 -33.14 9.39
N GLU A 351 3.20 -32.37 9.51
CA GLU A 351 1.83 -32.82 9.26
C GLU A 351 1.13 -31.95 8.22
N LEU A 352 0.25 -32.57 7.43
CA LEU A 352 -0.54 -31.88 6.41
C LEU A 352 -1.64 -31.04 7.04
N GLY A 353 -2.06 -29.99 6.33
CA GLY A 353 -3.36 -29.35 6.51
C GLY A 353 -4.33 -29.76 5.41
N PHE A 354 -5.56 -29.28 5.53
CA PHE A 354 -6.73 -29.67 4.76
C PHE A 354 -7.49 -28.45 4.21
N TRP A 355 -8.32 -28.69 3.19
CA TRP A 355 -9.20 -27.69 2.60
C TRP A 355 -10.43 -28.31 1.93
N THR A 356 -11.51 -27.52 1.90
CA THR A 356 -12.62 -27.61 0.95
C THR A 356 -12.55 -26.45 -0.04
N VAL A 357 -12.79 -26.71 -1.32
CA VAL A 357 -12.78 -25.71 -2.39
C VAL A 357 -14.14 -25.65 -3.11
N ALA A 358 -14.60 -24.44 -3.48
CA ALA A 358 -15.73 -24.24 -4.38
C ALA A 358 -15.52 -23.01 -5.29
N ASP A 359 -16.07 -23.06 -6.51
CA ASP A 359 -16.25 -21.92 -7.44
C ASP A 359 -15.03 -21.02 -7.76
N ASN A 360 -13.80 -21.43 -7.43
CA ASN A 360 -12.58 -20.68 -7.73
C ASN A 360 -12.25 -20.69 -9.24
N VAL A 361 -11.64 -19.60 -9.73
CA VAL A 361 -11.11 -19.49 -11.10
C VAL A 361 -9.58 -19.62 -11.08
N PHE A 362 -9.04 -20.48 -11.95
CA PHE A 362 -7.60 -20.73 -12.07
C PHE A 362 -7.11 -20.43 -13.50
N GLU A 363 -6.58 -19.22 -13.70
CA GLU A 363 -6.02 -18.72 -14.95
C GLU A 363 -4.47 -18.74 -14.88
N ASN A 364 -3.80 -19.19 -15.95
CA ASN A 364 -2.33 -19.20 -16.06
C ASN A 364 -1.56 -19.89 -14.89
N VAL A 365 -2.22 -20.73 -14.11
CA VAL A 365 -1.63 -21.36 -12.91
C VAL A 365 -0.64 -22.48 -13.27
N THR A 366 0.36 -22.69 -12.41
CA THR A 366 1.30 -23.81 -12.54
C THR A 366 1.45 -24.57 -11.22
N THR A 367 1.54 -25.90 -11.28
CA THR A 367 1.81 -26.76 -10.13
C THR A 367 3.08 -27.59 -10.36
N SER A 368 4.07 -27.42 -9.50
CA SER A 368 5.29 -28.22 -9.54
C SER A 368 5.07 -29.58 -8.89
N SER A 369 5.14 -30.66 -9.67
CA SER A 369 4.96 -32.05 -9.25
C SER A 369 6.16 -32.66 -8.51
N GLY A 370 6.90 -31.85 -7.73
CA GLY A 370 8.26 -32.17 -7.29
C GLY A 370 8.55 -31.95 -5.81
N SER A 371 8.95 -33.02 -5.13
CA SER A 371 9.90 -33.04 -4.00
C SER A 371 9.56 -32.18 -2.77
N CYS A 372 8.53 -32.55 -2.03
CA CYS A 372 8.39 -32.15 -0.63
C CYS A 372 9.51 -32.76 0.24
N ALA A 373 9.96 -32.05 1.27
CA ALA A 373 11.07 -32.50 2.12
C ALA A 373 10.65 -33.62 3.09
N THR A 374 11.38 -34.75 3.05
CA THR A 374 11.31 -35.91 3.96
C THR A 374 10.09 -36.84 3.85
N ASP A 375 10.21 -38.03 4.42
CA ASP A 375 9.40 -39.21 4.07
C ASP A 375 8.02 -39.27 4.75
N SER A 376 6.95 -39.02 3.97
CA SER A 376 5.53 -39.23 4.31
C SER A 376 4.94 -38.27 5.36
N PRO A 377 3.69 -37.75 5.21
CA PRO A 377 2.62 -38.16 4.28
C PRO A 377 2.80 -37.68 2.83
N PRO A 378 1.97 -38.11 1.85
CA PRO A 378 1.99 -37.55 0.51
C PRO A 378 1.48 -36.10 0.55
N CYS A 379 2.38 -35.13 0.33
CA CYS A 379 2.01 -33.74 0.23
C CYS A 379 1.07 -33.48 -0.95
N TYR A 380 0.11 -32.56 -0.75
CA TYR A 380 -0.85 -32.18 -1.78
C TYR A 380 -0.46 -30.83 -2.40
N ASN A 381 -0.36 -30.81 -3.74
CA ASN A 381 -0.22 -29.60 -4.56
C ASN A 381 -1.26 -29.68 -5.68
N ALA A 382 -2.50 -29.36 -5.33
CA ALA A 382 -3.66 -29.58 -6.18
C ALA A 382 -4.77 -28.60 -5.80
N HIS A 383 -5.19 -27.78 -6.77
CA HIS A 383 -6.05 -26.63 -6.54
C HIS A 383 -7.54 -26.90 -6.74
N GLU A 384 -7.89 -27.92 -7.51
CA GLU A 384 -9.27 -28.41 -7.69
C GLU A 384 -9.61 -29.60 -6.76
N ILE A 385 -8.62 -30.17 -6.06
CA ILE A 385 -8.80 -31.40 -5.26
C ILE A 385 -9.03 -31.04 -3.80
N SER A 386 -10.28 -31.14 -3.37
CA SER A 386 -10.68 -31.12 -1.95
C SER A 386 -9.99 -32.24 -1.17
N THR A 387 -9.42 -31.95 -0.01
CA THR A 387 -8.75 -32.94 0.86
C THR A 387 -9.62 -33.40 2.03
N ILE A 388 -10.72 -32.68 2.29
CA ILE A 388 -11.86 -33.03 3.13
C ILE A 388 -13.17 -32.67 2.41
N GLU A 389 -14.33 -33.11 2.91
CA GLU A 389 -15.65 -32.70 2.41
C GLU A 389 -16.41 -31.84 3.42
N GLY A 390 -17.18 -30.87 2.92
CA GLY A 390 -18.27 -30.25 3.67
C GLY A 390 -17.89 -29.31 4.82
N HIS A 391 -16.62 -28.92 4.97
CA HIS A 391 -16.26 -27.87 5.93
C HIS A 391 -16.94 -26.54 5.53
N THR A 392 -17.49 -25.85 6.53
CA THR A 392 -18.28 -24.61 6.40
C THR A 392 -17.99 -23.72 7.63
N PRO A 393 -17.63 -22.45 7.45
CA PRO A 393 -17.38 -21.52 8.56
C PRO A 393 -18.60 -21.24 9.42
N ALA A 394 -18.37 -20.81 10.67
CA ALA A 394 -19.42 -20.57 11.66
C ALA A 394 -20.16 -19.21 11.53
N TYR A 395 -20.29 -18.66 10.33
CA TYR A 395 -20.97 -17.38 10.06
C TYR A 395 -21.58 -17.33 8.64
N GLU A 396 -22.51 -16.40 8.42
CA GLU A 396 -23.12 -16.12 7.10
C GLU A 396 -22.20 -15.23 6.25
N TYR A 397 -22.14 -15.46 4.93
CA TYR A 397 -21.35 -14.66 3.98
C TYR A 397 -21.98 -14.68 2.57
N GLU A 398 -21.71 -13.63 1.78
CA GLU A 398 -22.13 -13.54 0.38
C GLU A 398 -20.92 -13.81 -0.54
N LEU A 399 -21.00 -14.84 -1.40
CA LEU A 399 -20.02 -15.06 -2.47
C LEU A 399 -20.33 -14.18 -3.68
N MET A 400 -19.29 -13.59 -4.25
CA MET A 400 -19.33 -12.96 -5.57
C MET A 400 -19.20 -14.04 -6.64
N ALA A 401 -19.75 -13.82 -7.83
CA ALA A 401 -19.41 -14.69 -8.96
C ALA A 401 -17.92 -14.53 -9.26
N ALA A 402 -17.15 -15.62 -9.18
CA ALA A 402 -15.69 -15.56 -9.17
C ALA A 402 -15.08 -14.85 -10.39
N ALA A 403 -15.76 -14.85 -11.54
CA ALA A 403 -15.33 -14.10 -12.73
C ALA A 403 -15.24 -12.58 -12.49
N ASP A 404 -16.11 -12.01 -11.64
CA ASP A 404 -16.20 -10.58 -11.37
C ASP A 404 -15.16 -10.12 -10.33
N VAL A 405 -14.66 -11.07 -9.51
CA VAL A 405 -13.71 -10.81 -8.41
C VAL A 405 -12.44 -10.10 -8.88
N LYS A 406 -11.89 -10.49 -10.04
CA LYS A 406 -10.70 -9.85 -10.64
C LYS A 406 -10.90 -8.35 -10.91
N ALA A 407 -12.10 -7.94 -11.32
CA ALA A 407 -12.44 -6.53 -11.51
C ALA A 407 -12.73 -5.83 -10.17
N HIS A 408 -13.67 -6.37 -9.39
CA HIS A 408 -14.12 -5.77 -8.13
C HIS A 408 -12.98 -5.56 -7.13
N VAL A 409 -12.10 -6.55 -6.97
CA VAL A 409 -10.96 -6.47 -6.04
C VAL A 409 -9.90 -5.49 -6.53
N SER A 410 -9.62 -5.44 -7.83
CA SER A 410 -8.66 -4.46 -8.40
C SER A 410 -9.14 -3.01 -8.25
N GLU A 411 -10.45 -2.79 -8.33
CA GLU A 411 -11.06 -1.47 -8.13
C GLU A 411 -11.13 -1.08 -6.65
N ASN A 412 -11.56 -1.99 -5.77
CA ASN A 412 -12.00 -1.64 -4.41
C ASN A 412 -10.99 -1.97 -3.29
N ALA A 413 -9.96 -2.79 -3.53
CA ALA A 413 -8.95 -3.09 -2.51
C ALA A 413 -7.87 -2.01 -2.39
N GLY A 414 -7.27 -1.88 -1.21
CA GLY A 414 -6.19 -0.95 -0.89
C GLY A 414 -6.64 0.27 -0.07
N ALA A 415 -5.68 1.15 0.24
CA ALA A 415 -5.89 2.35 1.03
C ALA A 415 -6.76 3.40 0.31
N TYR A 416 -7.42 4.25 1.10
CA TYR A 416 -8.15 5.46 0.69
C TYR A 416 -9.41 5.24 -0.17
N LYS A 417 -9.68 4.01 -0.60
CA LYS A 417 -10.88 3.58 -1.35
C LYS A 417 -12.19 3.86 -0.61
N ILE A 418 -12.15 4.01 0.71
CA ILE A 418 -13.33 4.13 1.59
C ILE A 418 -13.45 5.48 2.31
N ASN A 419 -12.70 6.51 1.90
CA ASN A 419 -12.72 7.84 2.53
C ASN A 419 -14.15 8.39 2.72
N ALA A 420 -15.02 8.27 1.71
CA ALA A 420 -16.42 8.65 1.78
C ALA A 420 -17.20 7.89 2.86
N CYS A 421 -17.00 6.58 2.95
CA CYS A 421 -17.65 5.73 3.95
C CYS A 421 -17.11 5.91 5.38
N LEU A 422 -15.93 6.52 5.53
CA LEU A 422 -15.36 6.93 6.81
C LEU A 422 -15.73 8.38 7.21
N GLY A 423 -16.42 9.12 6.34
CA GLY A 423 -16.73 10.53 6.57
C GLY A 423 -15.51 11.44 6.48
N PHE A 424 -14.52 11.08 5.66
CA PHE A 424 -13.37 11.93 5.32
C PHE A 424 -13.60 12.79 4.07
N ASP A 425 -14.74 12.63 3.40
CA ASP A 425 -15.25 13.66 2.50
C ASP A 425 -15.43 14.97 3.29
N GLU A 426 -15.13 16.10 2.64
CA GLU A 426 -15.33 17.46 3.18
C GLU A 426 -16.73 17.63 3.80
N ILE A 427 -16.81 18.39 4.92
CA ILE A 427 -18.06 18.56 5.68
C ILE A 427 -19.11 19.24 4.79
N SER A 428 -20.00 18.44 4.19
CA SER A 428 -21.01 18.96 3.29
C SER A 428 -21.90 19.99 4.00
N SER A 429 -21.92 21.21 3.49
CA SER A 429 -22.96 22.17 3.84
C SER A 429 -24.32 21.56 3.49
N SER A 430 -25.34 21.82 4.30
CA SER A 430 -26.56 21.02 4.27
C SER A 430 -27.40 21.21 3.00
N SER A 431 -28.13 20.14 2.65
CA SER A 431 -29.15 20.01 1.59
C SER A 431 -28.69 19.63 0.16
N SER A 432 -28.73 18.31 -0.09
CA SER A 432 -29.37 17.69 -1.25
C SER A 432 -29.13 18.27 -2.66
N SER A 433 -28.21 17.65 -3.40
CA SER A 433 -28.61 16.53 -4.29
C SER A 433 -27.37 15.78 -4.78
N ALA A 434 -27.44 14.45 -4.89
CA ALA A 434 -26.34 13.66 -5.41
C ALA A 434 -26.16 13.88 -6.92
N SER A 435 -25.00 14.42 -7.31
CA SER A 435 -24.43 14.24 -8.64
C SER A 435 -23.18 13.41 -8.46
N SER A 436 -23.10 12.27 -9.15
CA SER A 436 -21.92 11.41 -9.13
C SER A 436 -20.77 12.10 -9.84
N SER A 437 -19.62 12.20 -9.18
CA SER A 437 -18.35 12.58 -9.80
C SER A 437 -17.85 11.40 -10.64
N VAL A 438 -18.43 11.24 -11.83
CA VAL A 438 -17.93 10.33 -12.85
C VAL A 438 -16.55 10.82 -13.27
N MET A 439 -15.50 10.11 -12.85
CA MET A 439 -14.17 10.26 -13.46
C MET A 439 -14.31 9.96 -14.96
N PRO A 440 -13.83 10.81 -15.87
CA PRO A 440 -14.11 10.65 -17.29
C PRO A 440 -13.46 9.38 -17.87
N GLU A 441 -14.28 8.44 -18.35
CA GLU A 441 -13.83 7.39 -19.28
C GLU A 441 -13.51 8.03 -20.64
N GLY A 442 -12.29 8.55 -20.78
CA GLY A 442 -11.80 9.13 -22.02
C GLY A 442 -10.33 9.56 -21.92
N PRO A 443 -9.64 9.79 -23.06
CA PRO A 443 -8.37 10.49 -23.05
C PRO A 443 -8.58 11.92 -22.56
N ALA A 444 -7.65 12.42 -21.74
CA ALA A 444 -7.72 13.77 -21.19
C ALA A 444 -7.85 14.84 -22.29
N ALA A 445 -8.69 15.85 -22.07
CA ALA A 445 -8.87 16.94 -22.99
C ALA A 445 -7.70 17.95 -22.83
N TRP A 446 -6.78 17.92 -23.79
CA TRP A 446 -5.54 18.69 -23.74
C TRP A 446 -5.62 20.04 -24.46
N ASN A 447 -5.15 21.08 -23.79
CA ASN A 447 -4.64 22.29 -24.43
C ASN A 447 -3.17 22.04 -24.82
N VAL A 448 -2.75 22.45 -26.02
CA VAL A 448 -1.48 22.04 -26.63
C VAL A 448 -0.76 23.24 -27.28
N TYR A 449 0.51 23.43 -26.91
CA TYR A 449 1.47 24.27 -27.61
C TYR A 449 2.65 23.40 -28.06
N ASN A 450 2.80 23.21 -29.37
CA ASN A 450 3.76 22.27 -29.96
C ASN A 450 5.05 22.93 -30.49
N ALA A 451 5.33 24.18 -30.07
CA ALA A 451 6.46 25.02 -30.49
C ALA A 451 6.73 25.22 -32.00
N ASP A 452 5.91 24.64 -32.89
CA ASP A 452 5.87 24.88 -34.36
C ASP A 452 5.81 26.37 -34.75
N ALA A 453 5.41 27.24 -33.83
CA ALA A 453 5.43 28.69 -33.94
C ALA A 453 5.84 29.34 -32.60
N LEU A 454 6.40 30.55 -32.65
CA LEU A 454 6.76 31.32 -31.45
C LEU A 454 5.51 31.57 -30.57
N PRO A 455 5.62 31.66 -29.22
CA PRO A 455 4.47 31.68 -28.32
C PRO A 455 3.41 32.75 -28.63
N GLY A 456 3.84 33.96 -29.01
CA GLY A 456 2.96 35.08 -29.40
C GLY A 456 2.43 35.04 -30.83
N THR A 457 2.61 33.94 -31.57
CA THR A 457 2.01 33.76 -32.90
C THR A 457 0.54 33.42 -32.75
N ALA A 458 -0.34 34.14 -33.43
CA ALA A 458 -1.79 33.93 -33.30
C ALA A 458 -2.20 32.48 -33.62
N GLY A 459 -2.89 31.83 -32.69
CA GLY A 459 -3.25 30.41 -32.80
C GLY A 459 -2.10 29.41 -32.55
N SER A 460 -1.00 29.81 -31.90
CA SER A 460 0.10 28.90 -31.49
C SER A 460 -0.33 27.83 -30.47
N VAL A 461 -1.43 28.07 -29.76
CA VAL A 461 -2.02 27.18 -28.76
C VAL A 461 -3.33 26.62 -29.33
N SER A 462 -3.43 25.29 -29.44
CA SER A 462 -4.71 24.61 -29.64
C SER A 462 -5.38 24.37 -28.29
N LEU A 463 -6.69 24.59 -28.19
CA LEU A 463 -7.45 24.44 -26.95
C LEU A 463 -8.27 23.14 -26.97
N ALA A 464 -8.47 22.56 -25.78
CA ALA A 464 -9.22 21.32 -25.56
C ALA A 464 -10.64 21.35 -26.15
N ASN A 465 -11.25 22.54 -26.22
CA ASN A 465 -12.59 22.78 -26.80
C ASN A 465 -12.61 22.88 -28.34
N GLY A 466 -11.49 22.63 -29.02
CA GLY A 466 -11.34 22.75 -30.48
C GLY A 466 -11.12 24.17 -31.00
N GLY A 467 -10.96 25.15 -30.10
CA GLY A 467 -10.52 26.51 -30.43
C GLY A 467 -9.00 26.64 -30.51
N SER A 468 -8.52 27.87 -30.71
CA SER A 468 -7.10 28.21 -30.59
C SER A 468 -6.90 29.62 -30.02
N THR A 469 -5.71 29.86 -29.48
CA THR A 469 -5.28 31.12 -28.86
C THR A 469 -3.76 31.27 -28.99
N GLU A 470 -3.18 32.27 -28.35
CA GLU A 470 -1.74 32.53 -28.30
C GLU A 470 -1.30 32.94 -26.89
N PHE A 471 0.00 32.85 -26.61
CA PHE A 471 0.53 33.40 -25.37
C PHE A 471 0.65 34.93 -25.48
N SER A 472 0.16 35.64 -24.47
CA SER A 472 0.50 37.06 -24.31
C SER A 472 1.97 37.20 -23.87
N ILE A 473 2.76 38.00 -24.60
CA ILE A 473 4.17 38.24 -24.30
C ILE A 473 4.29 39.40 -23.30
N GLY A 474 4.92 39.14 -22.15
CA GLY A 474 5.17 40.10 -21.09
C GLY A 474 6.62 40.57 -21.04
N GLY A 475 6.81 41.87 -20.85
CA GLY A 475 8.10 42.55 -20.73
C GLY A 475 8.19 43.81 -21.60
N GLY A 476 7.83 43.70 -22.88
CA GLY A 476 7.84 44.82 -23.84
C GLY A 476 7.80 44.39 -25.31
N ASN A 477 7.92 45.36 -26.23
CA ASN A 477 7.98 45.10 -27.68
C ASN A 477 9.38 44.70 -28.18
N SER A 478 10.41 44.79 -27.33
CA SER A 478 11.77 44.31 -27.59
C SER A 478 11.89 42.78 -27.52
N ASP A 479 10.88 42.12 -26.96
CA ASP A 479 11.05 40.90 -26.19
C ASP A 479 10.86 39.63 -27.02
N TYR A 480 10.27 39.79 -28.21
CA TYR A 480 10.27 38.78 -29.28
C TYR A 480 11.68 38.36 -29.71
N ALA A 481 12.74 39.10 -29.37
CA ALA A 481 14.10 38.79 -29.79
C ALA A 481 14.77 37.64 -29.00
N ALA A 482 14.29 37.34 -27.79
CA ALA A 482 14.86 36.28 -26.95
C ALA A 482 14.19 34.91 -27.12
N PHE A 483 13.00 34.88 -27.74
CA PHE A 483 12.36 33.65 -28.21
C PHE A 483 12.82 33.39 -29.65
N THR A 484 13.63 32.36 -29.88
CA THR A 484 14.02 31.95 -31.24
C THR A 484 13.49 30.56 -31.54
N LEU A 485 13.03 30.35 -32.77
CA LEU A 485 12.50 29.07 -33.25
C LEU A 485 13.49 28.46 -34.24
N ASP A 486 13.96 27.25 -33.94
CA ASP A 486 14.68 26.39 -34.88
C ASP A 486 14.05 24.99 -34.89
N SER A 487 13.72 24.51 -36.09
CA SER A 487 13.38 23.11 -36.35
C SER A 487 12.28 22.48 -35.46
N GLY A 488 11.32 23.29 -35.00
CA GLY A 488 10.21 22.87 -34.13
C GLY A 488 10.41 23.18 -32.64
N VAL A 489 11.62 23.59 -32.24
CA VAL A 489 11.96 23.90 -30.84
C VAL A 489 12.06 25.41 -30.64
N VAL A 490 11.45 25.92 -29.57
CA VAL A 490 11.61 27.33 -29.15
C VAL A 490 12.67 27.44 -28.05
N HIS A 491 13.75 28.15 -28.37
CA HIS A 491 14.80 28.50 -27.44
C HIS A 491 14.47 29.81 -26.72
N PHE A 492 14.91 29.90 -25.47
CA PHE A 492 14.91 31.09 -24.64
C PHE A 492 16.36 31.34 -24.23
N ASP A 493 16.90 32.52 -24.50
CA ASP A 493 18.23 32.92 -24.00
C ASP A 493 18.22 34.42 -23.64
N THR A 494 18.46 34.74 -22.37
CA THR A 494 18.59 36.13 -21.89
C THR A 494 20.02 36.58 -21.61
N SER A 495 21.02 35.71 -21.77
CA SER A 495 22.44 36.12 -21.71
C SER A 495 22.81 37.11 -22.81
N VAL A 496 21.99 37.18 -23.88
CA VAL A 496 22.11 38.14 -24.99
C VAL A 496 21.47 39.51 -24.74
N GLY A 497 20.76 39.72 -23.62
CA GLY A 497 20.19 41.03 -23.28
C GLY A 497 19.43 41.07 -21.94
N SER A 498 19.74 42.06 -21.09
CA SER A 498 19.17 42.23 -19.75
C SER A 498 17.71 42.71 -19.77
N ILE A 499 16.77 41.80 -20.02
CA ILE A 499 15.32 42.07 -20.13
C ILE A 499 14.53 40.93 -19.46
N VAL A 500 13.38 41.26 -18.87
CA VAL A 500 12.45 40.29 -18.25
C VAL A 500 11.54 39.73 -19.33
N HIS A 501 11.44 38.40 -19.46
CA HIS A 501 10.74 37.78 -20.59
C HIS A 501 9.90 36.59 -20.14
N HIS A 502 8.60 36.68 -20.39
CA HIS A 502 7.69 35.56 -20.20
C HIS A 502 6.54 35.58 -21.22
N ALA A 503 5.98 34.41 -21.47
CA ALA A 503 4.79 34.23 -22.28
C ALA A 503 3.68 33.66 -21.37
N SER A 504 2.42 34.09 -21.50
CA SER A 504 1.32 33.62 -20.63
C SER A 504 -0.02 33.45 -21.35
N VAL A 505 -0.65 32.29 -21.17
CA VAL A 505 -2.06 32.02 -21.54
C VAL A 505 -2.90 32.13 -20.28
N ASN A 506 -4.00 32.89 -20.33
CA ASN A 506 -4.90 33.09 -19.20
C ASN A 506 -6.12 32.14 -19.31
N GLU A 507 -6.95 32.09 -18.25
CA GLU A 507 -8.21 31.32 -18.22
C GLU A 507 -7.97 29.81 -18.43
N VAL A 508 -6.99 29.26 -17.70
CA VAL A 508 -6.49 27.88 -17.81
C VAL A 508 -7.14 26.89 -16.82
N VAL A 509 -7.92 27.40 -15.88
CA VAL A 509 -8.80 26.64 -14.97
C VAL A 509 -10.14 27.36 -14.81
N ASN A 510 -11.18 26.65 -14.39
CA ASN A 510 -12.44 27.28 -13.97
C ASN A 510 -12.25 28.26 -12.78
N SER A 511 -13.05 29.33 -12.74
CA SER A 511 -12.94 30.48 -11.82
C SER A 511 -14.27 30.88 -11.16
N ASP A 512 -15.17 29.91 -10.99
CA ASP A 512 -16.52 30.05 -10.44
C ASP A 512 -16.64 29.86 -8.91
N GLY A 513 -15.53 29.64 -8.21
CA GLY A 513 -15.46 29.35 -6.78
C GLY A 513 -15.57 27.87 -6.40
N THR A 514 -15.67 26.95 -7.36
CA THR A 514 -15.78 25.50 -7.09
C THR A 514 -14.43 24.87 -6.79
N TYR A 515 -14.39 24.03 -5.75
CA TYR A 515 -13.25 23.18 -5.39
C TYR A 515 -13.73 21.72 -5.18
N PRO A 516 -12.88 20.69 -5.35
CA PRO A 516 -11.47 20.78 -5.72
C PRO A 516 -11.25 21.27 -7.16
N LYS A 517 -10.07 21.88 -7.41
CA LYS A 517 -9.61 22.23 -8.75
C LYS A 517 -8.39 21.41 -9.09
N TYR A 518 -8.37 20.86 -10.29
CA TYR A 518 -7.27 20.05 -10.77
C TYR A 518 -6.47 20.77 -11.84
N PHE A 519 -5.20 20.41 -11.94
CA PHE A 519 -4.33 20.86 -13.02
C PHE A 519 -3.27 19.81 -13.30
N THR A 520 -3.18 19.37 -14.54
CA THR A 520 -2.12 18.50 -15.04
C THR A 520 -1.41 19.20 -16.19
N LEU A 521 -0.08 19.30 -16.13
CA LEU A 521 0.76 19.94 -17.14
C LEU A 521 1.98 19.07 -17.44
N LEU A 522 2.30 18.89 -18.72
CA LEU A 522 3.51 18.22 -19.16
C LEU A 522 4.28 19.11 -20.14
N ALA A 523 5.61 19.09 -20.04
CA ALA A 523 6.49 19.91 -20.85
C ALA A 523 7.71 19.12 -21.32
N GLY A 524 7.97 19.15 -22.63
CA GLY A 524 9.22 18.67 -23.23
C GLY A 524 10.26 19.79 -23.21
N VAL A 525 11.27 19.69 -22.35
CA VAL A 525 12.23 20.77 -22.06
C VAL A 525 13.68 20.29 -22.05
N THR A 526 14.57 21.07 -22.67
CA THR A 526 16.03 20.98 -22.51
C THR A 526 16.51 22.16 -21.67
N GLY A 527 17.46 21.92 -20.75
CA GLY A 527 18.13 22.96 -19.96
C GLY A 527 19.26 23.66 -20.74
N ASN A 528 20.42 23.83 -20.09
CA ASN A 528 21.62 24.40 -20.72
C ASN A 528 22.91 23.93 -20.03
N ALA A 529 23.95 23.70 -20.84
CA ALA A 529 25.30 23.38 -20.38
C ALA A 529 26.10 24.60 -19.87
N ASP A 530 25.55 25.82 -20.00
CA ASP A 530 26.18 27.08 -19.59
C ASP A 530 26.06 27.32 -18.06
N ALA A 531 25.38 26.42 -17.33
CA ALA A 531 25.04 26.55 -15.92
C ALA A 531 24.30 27.86 -15.56
N LEU A 532 23.42 28.30 -16.46
CA LEU A 532 22.38 29.30 -16.21
C LEU A 532 21.10 28.62 -15.70
N ARG A 533 20.14 29.41 -15.21
CA ARG A 533 18.79 28.89 -14.90
C ARG A 533 18.13 28.34 -16.15
N GLY A 534 17.30 27.30 -16.01
CA GLY A 534 16.51 26.74 -17.10
C GLY A 534 15.17 27.47 -17.26
N LEU A 535 14.20 26.76 -17.83
CA LEU A 535 12.85 27.26 -17.96
C LEU A 535 12.14 27.39 -16.61
N GLU A 536 11.44 28.51 -16.43
CA GLU A 536 10.43 28.68 -15.40
C GLU A 536 9.04 28.38 -15.98
N ILE A 537 8.25 27.60 -15.25
CA ILE A 537 6.84 27.32 -15.52
C ILE A 537 6.05 27.76 -14.27
N GLU A 538 5.15 28.71 -14.44
CA GLU A 538 4.36 29.29 -13.35
C GLU A 538 2.86 29.17 -13.66
N VAL A 539 2.13 28.52 -12.76
CA VAL A 539 0.68 28.27 -12.87
C VAL A 539 -0.02 29.04 -11.76
N ALA A 540 -0.94 29.93 -12.11
CA ALA A 540 -1.80 30.66 -11.17
C ALA A 540 -3.26 30.22 -11.35
N MET A 541 -3.96 30.01 -10.25
CA MET A 541 -5.31 29.43 -10.20
C MET A 541 -6.17 30.19 -9.18
N ALA A 542 -6.59 31.39 -9.56
CA ALA A 542 -7.48 32.23 -8.76
C ALA A 542 -8.91 32.31 -9.32
N ASP A 543 -9.88 32.44 -8.42
CA ASP A 543 -11.26 32.78 -8.75
C ASP A 543 -11.45 34.26 -9.05
N ALA A 544 -12.61 34.58 -9.63
CA ALA A 544 -12.96 35.94 -10.06
C ALA A 544 -13.05 36.94 -8.88
N GLY A 545 -11.92 37.57 -8.57
CA GLY A 545 -11.78 38.59 -7.53
C GLY A 545 -10.94 38.15 -6.33
N GLU A 546 -10.67 36.86 -6.18
CA GLU A 546 -9.83 36.32 -5.10
C GLU A 546 -8.34 36.30 -5.47
N THR A 547 -7.46 36.16 -4.47
CA THR A 547 -6.01 36.15 -4.72
C THR A 547 -5.55 34.80 -5.29
N GLY A 548 -6.10 33.69 -4.78
CA GLY A 548 -5.82 32.35 -5.26
C GLY A 548 -4.38 31.87 -5.10
N SER A 549 -4.14 30.63 -5.55
CA SER A 549 -2.88 29.92 -5.41
C SER A 549 -2.00 30.07 -6.67
N ARG A 550 -0.69 29.99 -6.48
CA ARG A 550 0.29 30.00 -7.57
C ARG A 550 1.47 29.06 -7.30
N VAL A 551 1.67 28.09 -8.19
CA VAL A 551 2.82 27.19 -8.20
C VAL A 551 3.85 27.72 -9.19
N LYS A 552 5.12 27.78 -8.79
CA LYS A 552 6.25 28.19 -9.64
C LYS A 552 7.29 27.08 -9.65
N MET A 553 7.36 26.33 -10.74
CA MET A 553 8.35 25.30 -10.99
C MET A 553 9.52 25.88 -11.79
N LEU A 554 10.73 25.77 -11.27
CA LEU A 554 11.95 26.19 -11.96
C LEU A 554 12.79 24.97 -12.30
N ILE A 555 13.15 24.84 -13.56
CA ILE A 555 14.16 23.90 -14.05
C ILE A 555 15.53 24.56 -13.82
N ARG A 556 16.43 23.88 -13.12
CA ARG A 556 17.68 24.44 -12.57
C ARG A 556 18.91 23.65 -13.01
N PRO A 557 19.41 23.84 -14.25
CA PRO A 557 20.63 23.22 -14.74
C PRO A 557 21.83 23.51 -13.85
N GLU A 558 21.91 24.72 -13.29
CA GLU A 558 22.99 25.14 -12.38
C GLU A 558 22.93 24.48 -10.99
N GLN A 559 21.86 23.75 -10.69
CA GLN A 559 21.70 22.89 -9.50
C GLN A 559 21.44 21.40 -9.87
N GLY A 560 21.50 21.06 -11.17
CA GLY A 560 21.18 19.76 -11.77
C GLY A 560 19.85 19.16 -11.33
N GLY A 561 18.77 19.94 -11.37
CA GLY A 561 17.46 19.48 -10.92
C GLY A 561 16.33 20.50 -11.00
N VAL A 562 15.30 20.36 -10.15
CA VAL A 562 14.06 21.15 -10.19
C VAL A 562 13.71 21.71 -8.80
N GLN A 563 13.17 22.93 -8.76
CA GLN A 563 12.69 23.60 -7.55
C GLN A 563 11.21 24.01 -7.69
N LEU A 564 10.42 23.87 -6.62
CA LEU A 564 9.15 24.59 -6.46
C LEU A 564 9.39 25.80 -5.53
N GLU A 565 9.21 27.03 -6.03
CA GLU A 565 9.48 28.26 -5.27
C GLU A 565 8.30 28.66 -4.36
N GLN A 566 8.56 28.64 -3.05
CA GLN A 566 7.62 28.98 -1.97
C GLN A 566 6.32 28.15 -1.92
N ALA A 567 6.31 26.98 -2.56
CA ALA A 567 5.13 26.13 -2.68
C ALA A 567 4.73 25.40 -1.38
N ASN A 568 5.65 25.22 -0.43
CA ASN A 568 5.32 24.64 0.88
C ASN A 568 5.21 25.73 1.94
N SER A 569 4.02 26.31 2.10
CA SER A 569 3.70 27.24 3.20
C SER A 569 4.63 28.46 3.31
N GLY A 570 5.21 28.88 2.18
CA GLY A 570 6.21 29.94 2.06
C GLY A 570 7.65 29.47 1.83
N ASP A 571 7.97 28.21 2.15
CA ASP A 571 9.27 27.58 1.91
C ASP A 571 9.38 26.98 0.50
N SER A 572 10.60 26.97 -0.03
CA SER A 572 10.91 26.35 -1.34
C SER A 572 11.45 24.94 -1.17
N VAL A 573 10.98 24.01 -2.00
CA VAL A 573 11.45 22.62 -2.02
C VAL A 573 12.16 22.30 -3.33
N ALA A 574 13.11 21.37 -3.31
CA ALA A 574 13.95 21.06 -4.47
C ALA A 574 14.42 19.60 -4.52
N SER A 575 14.49 19.08 -5.74
CA SER A 575 15.25 17.87 -6.11
C SER A 575 16.51 18.32 -6.84
N TYR A 576 17.66 18.35 -6.17
CA TYR A 576 18.95 18.83 -6.72
C TYR A 576 20.02 17.73 -6.71
N GLN A 577 21.25 18.07 -7.15
CA GLN A 577 22.46 17.22 -7.16
C GLN A 577 22.93 16.74 -5.77
N SER A 578 22.14 15.88 -5.11
CA SER A 578 22.66 14.93 -4.12
C SER A 578 23.20 13.67 -4.84
N PRO A 579 24.09 12.88 -4.20
CA PRO A 579 24.60 11.64 -4.80
C PRO A 579 23.46 10.66 -5.12
N GLY A 580 23.19 10.44 -6.41
CA GLY A 580 22.11 9.57 -6.90
C GLY A 580 20.83 10.27 -7.35
N THR A 581 20.66 11.58 -7.11
CA THR A 581 19.44 12.34 -7.52
C THR A 581 19.72 13.42 -8.57
N ALA A 582 20.98 13.60 -8.96
CA ALA A 582 21.38 14.49 -10.05
C ALA A 582 20.80 14.00 -11.39
N ILE A 583 19.97 14.82 -12.03
CA ILE A 583 19.56 14.62 -13.42
C ILE A 583 20.47 15.41 -14.36
N ASP A 584 20.81 14.84 -15.52
CA ASP A 584 21.51 15.54 -16.59
C ASP A 584 20.54 16.53 -17.25
N MET A 585 20.91 17.81 -17.30
CA MET A 585 20.03 18.92 -17.72
C MET A 585 20.39 19.45 -19.11
N ASP A 586 21.44 18.91 -19.74
CA ASP A 586 21.92 19.33 -21.06
C ASP A 586 21.14 18.62 -22.19
N VAL A 587 20.37 17.60 -21.82
CA VAL A 587 19.53 16.77 -22.69
C VAL A 587 18.04 17.11 -22.56
N PHE A 588 17.26 16.73 -23.57
CA PHE A 588 15.81 16.79 -23.54
C PHE A 588 15.22 15.89 -22.44
N ARG A 589 14.22 16.39 -21.72
CA ARG A 589 13.41 15.63 -20.74
C ARG A 589 11.93 15.97 -20.83
N VAL A 590 11.08 15.02 -20.46
CA VAL A 590 9.67 15.30 -20.15
C VAL A 590 9.52 15.56 -18.65
N TYR A 591 9.07 16.76 -18.29
CA TYR A 591 8.62 17.09 -16.93
C TYR A 591 7.10 17.06 -16.86
N HIS A 592 6.56 16.62 -15.73
CA HIS A 592 5.12 16.50 -15.51
C HIS A 592 4.77 17.07 -14.14
N LEU A 593 3.97 18.12 -14.11
CA LEU A 593 3.49 18.83 -12.93
C LEU A 593 2.00 18.50 -12.73
N THR A 594 1.61 18.04 -11.55
CA THR A 594 0.21 17.92 -11.15
C THR A 594 -0.08 18.79 -9.94
N ILE A 595 -1.27 19.40 -9.89
CA ILE A 595 -1.75 20.22 -8.79
C ILE A 595 -3.21 19.89 -8.51
N ALA A 596 -3.56 19.68 -7.25
CA ALA A 596 -4.94 19.57 -6.77
C ALA A 596 -5.16 20.59 -5.67
N LEU A 597 -5.94 21.64 -5.93
CA LEU A 597 -6.35 22.59 -4.90
C LEU A 597 -7.60 22.09 -4.18
N THR A 598 -7.57 22.11 -2.85
CA THR A 598 -8.72 21.90 -1.98
C THR A 598 -9.37 23.21 -1.55
N SER A 599 -8.63 24.33 -1.60
CA SER A 599 -9.17 25.69 -1.44
C SER A 599 -8.44 26.70 -2.35
N ASP A 600 -8.80 27.98 -2.24
CA ASP A 600 -8.09 29.09 -2.89
C ASP A 600 -6.60 29.16 -2.56
N THR A 601 -6.19 28.59 -1.42
CA THR A 601 -4.86 28.74 -0.81
C THR A 601 -4.21 27.42 -0.40
N VAL A 602 -4.93 26.30 -0.39
CA VAL A 602 -4.44 24.99 0.07
C VAL A 602 -4.57 23.95 -1.04
N GLY A 603 -3.57 23.07 -1.15
CA GLY A 603 -3.62 21.93 -2.05
C GLY A 603 -2.37 21.08 -2.05
N SER A 604 -2.29 20.18 -3.02
CA SER A 604 -1.21 19.22 -3.22
C SER A 604 -0.55 19.47 -4.57
N VAL A 605 0.77 19.25 -4.68
CA VAL A 605 1.54 19.39 -5.92
C VAL A 605 2.60 18.30 -6.05
N ASN A 606 2.69 17.68 -7.23
CA ASN A 606 3.72 16.69 -7.55
C ASN A 606 4.47 17.06 -8.82
N VAL A 607 5.77 16.74 -8.88
CA VAL A 607 6.59 16.83 -10.09
C VAL A 607 7.19 15.47 -10.40
N TYR A 608 6.94 14.94 -11.59
CA TYR A 608 7.54 13.73 -12.14
C TYR A 608 8.45 14.07 -13.32
N ALA A 609 9.34 13.14 -13.68
CA ALA A 609 10.18 13.24 -14.88
C ALA A 609 10.20 11.91 -15.64
N GLU A 610 10.29 11.96 -16.98
CA GLU A 610 10.53 10.81 -17.87
C GLU A 610 9.56 9.62 -17.68
N GLY A 611 8.29 9.89 -17.34
CA GLY A 611 7.28 8.86 -17.09
C GLY A 611 7.42 8.09 -15.77
N SER A 612 8.36 8.47 -14.90
CA SER A 612 8.53 7.84 -13.57
C SER A 612 7.26 7.94 -12.74
N GLU A 613 6.67 6.81 -12.36
CA GLU A 613 5.48 6.74 -11.49
C GLU A 613 5.73 7.35 -10.09
N THR A 614 6.98 7.34 -9.62
CA THR A 614 7.42 8.05 -8.41
C THR A 614 7.75 9.51 -8.72
N PRO A 615 7.24 10.49 -7.94
CA PRO A 615 7.67 11.90 -8.04
C PRO A 615 9.17 12.09 -7.83
N MET A 616 9.71 13.20 -8.33
CA MET A 616 11.06 13.64 -8.05
C MET A 616 11.26 13.88 -6.54
N PRO A 617 12.40 13.50 -5.94
CA PRO A 617 12.64 13.64 -4.50
C PRO A 617 12.34 15.03 -3.93
N ASN A 618 11.58 15.08 -2.83
CA ASN A 618 11.07 16.31 -2.19
C ASN A 618 10.08 17.15 -3.02
N LEU A 619 9.71 16.73 -4.23
CA LEU A 619 8.72 17.42 -5.09
C LEU A 619 7.39 16.66 -5.15
N SER A 620 6.98 16.11 -4.00
CA SER A 620 5.63 15.65 -3.71
C SER A 620 5.21 16.36 -2.42
N LEU A 621 4.19 17.21 -2.51
CA LEU A 621 3.65 18.01 -1.41
C LEU A 621 2.15 17.74 -1.31
N SER A 622 1.67 17.52 -0.09
CA SER A 622 0.25 17.30 0.20
C SER A 622 -0.27 18.34 1.20
N ASP A 623 -1.48 18.85 0.97
CA ASP A 623 -2.20 19.79 1.84
C ASP A 623 -1.37 20.99 2.34
N VAL A 624 -0.48 21.49 1.47
CA VAL A 624 0.37 22.65 1.75
C VAL A 624 -0.37 23.94 1.46
N THR A 625 -0.09 25.00 2.23
CA THR A 625 -0.50 26.35 1.86
C THR A 625 0.36 26.82 0.68
N MET A 626 -0.25 26.94 -0.49
CA MET A 626 0.41 27.41 -1.70
C MET A 626 0.78 28.88 -1.59
N ARG A 627 1.78 29.30 -2.37
CA ARG A 627 2.12 30.72 -2.50
C ARG A 627 0.93 31.47 -3.12
N PRO A 628 0.50 32.63 -2.56
CA PRO A 628 -0.51 33.45 -3.21
C PRO A 628 -0.09 33.93 -4.60
N ALA A 629 -1.04 34.10 -5.51
CA ALA A 629 -0.77 34.68 -6.81
C ALA A 629 -0.46 36.19 -6.74
N SER A 630 0.14 36.74 -7.80
CA SER A 630 0.66 38.12 -7.81
C SER A 630 -0.41 39.23 -7.82
N GLY A 631 -1.68 38.88 -7.97
CA GLY A 631 -2.82 39.81 -8.01
C GLY A 631 -4.14 39.04 -8.10
N THR A 632 -5.24 39.69 -7.76
CA THR A 632 -6.55 39.02 -7.73
C THR A 632 -7.04 38.64 -9.13
N GLY A 633 -7.70 37.48 -9.26
CA GLY A 633 -8.10 36.91 -10.53
C GLY A 633 -6.93 36.40 -11.41
N SER A 634 -5.74 36.17 -10.84
CA SER A 634 -4.62 35.56 -11.55
C SER A 634 -4.90 34.10 -11.91
N ASN A 635 -5.29 33.87 -13.16
CA ASN A 635 -5.60 32.55 -13.71
C ASN A 635 -4.82 32.37 -15.03
N TYR A 636 -3.68 31.68 -15.00
CA TYR A 636 -2.78 31.52 -16.16
C TYR A 636 -1.78 30.36 -16.04
N VAL A 637 -1.32 29.88 -17.20
CA VAL A 637 -0.01 29.22 -17.36
C VAL A 637 0.98 30.24 -17.93
N ARG A 638 2.17 30.31 -17.36
CA ARG A 638 3.28 31.15 -17.79
C ARG A 638 4.54 30.32 -18.03
N ILE A 639 5.32 30.69 -19.05
CA ILE A 639 6.64 30.16 -19.35
C ILE A 639 7.68 31.29 -19.50
N GLY A 640 8.87 31.13 -18.91
CA GLY A 640 9.96 32.16 -18.87
C GLY A 640 10.10 32.86 -17.50
N ASP A 641 11.29 33.37 -17.17
CA ASP A 641 11.60 33.97 -15.86
C ASP A 641 11.10 35.43 -15.77
N GLY A 642 10.28 35.72 -14.75
CA GLY A 642 9.81 37.07 -14.42
C GLY A 642 10.82 37.92 -13.61
N GLY A 643 11.99 37.37 -13.30
CA GLY A 643 13.03 37.94 -12.43
C GLY A 643 14.18 38.63 -13.16
N SER A 644 15.31 38.77 -12.45
CA SER A 644 16.50 39.51 -12.89
C SER A 644 17.75 38.64 -12.89
N SER A 645 17.66 37.43 -13.44
CA SER A 645 18.78 36.49 -13.55
C SER A 645 18.81 35.89 -14.94
N ASP A 646 20.00 35.78 -15.51
CA ASP A 646 20.20 35.20 -16.83
C ASP A 646 19.70 33.74 -16.84
N TYR A 647 18.81 33.43 -17.77
CA TYR A 647 18.19 32.12 -17.94
C TYR A 647 18.26 31.66 -19.39
N LYS A 648 18.34 30.34 -19.58
CA LYS A 648 18.54 29.69 -20.87
C LYS A 648 17.95 28.28 -20.88
N SER A 649 17.05 28.01 -21.81
CA SER A 649 16.41 26.70 -21.99
C SER A 649 15.85 26.56 -23.40
N SER A 650 15.34 25.37 -23.73
CA SER A 650 14.57 25.13 -24.96
C SER A 650 13.31 24.34 -24.65
N ILE A 651 12.19 24.65 -25.29
CA ILE A 651 10.93 23.89 -25.19
C ILE A 651 10.56 23.31 -26.55
N ASP A 652 10.25 22.02 -26.56
CA ASP A 652 9.73 21.25 -27.70
C ASP A 652 8.20 21.32 -27.71
N TRP A 653 7.57 21.17 -26.54
CA TRP A 653 6.12 21.26 -26.39
C TRP A 653 5.69 21.49 -24.94
N LEU A 654 4.45 21.97 -24.78
CA LEU A 654 3.75 22.16 -23.51
C LEU A 654 2.29 21.75 -23.69
N ILE A 655 1.77 20.89 -22.81
CA ILE A 655 0.36 20.53 -22.77
C ILE A 655 -0.20 20.71 -21.36
N TRP A 656 -1.49 21.04 -21.23
CA TRP A 656 -2.17 21.07 -19.94
C TRP A 656 -3.67 20.80 -20.02
N SER A 657 -4.24 20.30 -18.92
CA SER A 657 -5.66 20.01 -18.72
C SER A 657 -6.06 20.33 -17.28
N ASP A 658 -7.26 20.87 -17.08
CA ASP A 658 -7.86 21.15 -15.76
C ASP A 658 -8.92 20.10 -15.33
N GLU A 659 -9.12 19.05 -16.13
CA GLU A 659 -10.13 18.01 -15.87
C GLU A 659 -9.83 17.14 -14.64
N ALA A 660 -8.56 16.74 -14.46
CA ALA A 660 -8.13 15.89 -13.36
C ALA A 660 -6.62 16.01 -13.08
N VAL A 661 -6.18 15.44 -11.95
CA VAL A 661 -4.79 15.08 -11.72
C VAL A 661 -4.55 13.68 -12.27
N TYR A 662 -3.74 13.58 -13.33
CA TYR A 662 -3.37 12.31 -13.94
C TYR A 662 -1.96 11.88 -13.50
N THR A 663 -1.75 10.60 -13.18
CA THR A 663 -0.42 10.05 -12.92
C THR A 663 0.32 9.71 -14.22
N PRO A 664 1.65 9.54 -14.21
CA PRO A 664 2.39 9.07 -15.38
C PRO A 664 1.87 7.77 -15.98
N ALA A 665 1.44 6.81 -15.15
CA ALA A 665 0.81 5.57 -15.59
C ALA A 665 -0.52 5.81 -16.33
N GLN A 666 -1.35 6.74 -15.86
CA GLN A 666 -2.64 7.09 -16.49
C GLN A 666 -2.50 7.84 -17.81
N LEU A 667 -1.32 8.38 -18.13
CA LEU A 667 -1.06 9.10 -19.39
C LEU A 667 -0.23 8.30 -20.40
N LYS A 668 0.19 7.08 -20.05
CA LYS A 668 1.08 6.27 -20.87
C LYS A 668 0.34 5.76 -22.12
N GLY A 669 0.83 6.17 -23.29
CA GLY A 669 0.16 5.95 -24.58
C GLY A 669 -1.05 6.84 -24.85
N LEU A 670 -1.31 7.86 -24.01
CA LEU A 670 -2.52 8.70 -24.03
C LEU A 670 -2.23 10.21 -24.11
N LEU A 671 -0.99 10.60 -24.45
CA LEU A 671 -0.66 11.98 -24.81
C LEU A 671 -1.10 12.30 -26.25
N PRO A 672 -1.32 13.58 -26.61
CA PRO A 672 -1.70 14.00 -27.96
C PRO A 672 -0.75 13.52 -29.07
N ASP A 673 -1.33 13.14 -30.21
CA ASP A 673 -0.59 12.95 -31.47
C ASP A 673 0.10 14.26 -31.91
N GLY A 674 1.27 14.12 -32.54
CA GLY A 674 2.01 15.25 -33.14
C GLY A 674 2.98 15.97 -32.20
N LEU A 675 2.98 15.63 -30.92
CA LEU A 675 4.07 16.01 -30.00
C LEU A 675 5.42 15.45 -30.47
N GLY A 676 6.51 16.13 -30.09
CA GLY A 676 7.88 15.72 -30.37
C GLY A 676 8.33 14.53 -29.51
N GLN A 677 9.38 14.70 -28.70
CA GLN A 677 9.87 13.58 -27.89
C GLN A 677 9.02 13.39 -26.62
N ILE A 678 8.42 12.21 -26.43
CA ILE A 678 7.54 11.88 -25.29
C ILE A 678 8.12 10.80 -24.34
N THR A 679 9.38 10.98 -23.92
CA THR A 679 10.12 10.03 -23.07
C THR A 679 9.30 9.53 -21.87
N GLY A 680 9.11 8.20 -21.78
CA GLY A 680 8.37 7.55 -20.70
C GLY A 680 6.85 7.50 -20.86
N TYR A 681 6.27 8.27 -21.78
CA TYR A 681 4.82 8.35 -22.01
C TYR A 681 4.35 7.67 -23.31
N ALA A 682 5.27 7.03 -24.05
CA ALA A 682 4.89 6.16 -25.16
C ALA A 682 4.15 4.90 -24.66
N ALA A 683 3.29 4.32 -25.51
CA ALA A 683 2.73 3.00 -25.28
C ALA A 683 3.83 1.90 -25.31
N ASP A 684 3.59 0.80 -24.59
CA ASP A 684 4.47 -0.39 -24.54
C ASP A 684 4.36 -1.31 -25.77
#